data_AF-A0A8T3YBV1-F1
#
_entry.id   AF-A0A8T3YBV1-F1
#
_cell.length_a   1.000
_cell.length_b   1.000
_cell.length_c   1.000
_cell.angle_alpha   90.00
_cell.angle_beta   90.00
_cell.angle_gamma   90.00
#
_symmetry.space_group_name_H-M   'P 1'
#
loop_
_entity.id
_entity.type
_entity.pdbx_description
1 polymer ?
#
loop_
_entity_poly.entity_id
_entity_poly.type
_entity_poly.pdbx_seq_one_letter_code
_entity_poly.pdbx_strand_id
1 'polypeptide(L)'
;MGQKRGQITIFIIVGVILLFSVALIIYIRSRAVEEIPSAQVPVAIAEVPAELQPINNYVLGCLRQTSTDALTAIGAHGGYLGVTTDDSIEYGLPTFSFTSAAAGMTPTGDDGISVSPDWQVPYWFYMKSQNTCQAGCEFGNLAPSLEGDESSSIKNQVQQYVNKNVVTCLNNFPQFRRQGYTITPTADPISAAVFAEKDVAVYLEYPLRIVKEGAESDLKQFLVRLDVPFKRIYELASDVAQVEAEQRFLDVHALTLIAIYGGMDKERLPPMAGTDLSYVPIFWFKSEVQEKLQNILTAQTSSLRVANTRNFVEFRDFGDDLLKTTLYRKKAVPFAKTYPDLDVEFNYLGWPIYLYIMPGELIRARESFLGKVFIALIPLQRYDLPYDVSYPSLVQVHDDYAFAGKGYDFFFGLEANVRNNVVLDETSAGVASQLAGGADSGQLCDPRQRNSGDYTVRVQDHQGRPVDGAVVSFASSVQFCPIGRSELNAQGTIATFAGKFPTGAIGALLVEKAGYTTHVKNYFNPKTENTELDPIVLKPVINKSVLARKVNVDFLTVDYVDTPAGSIPVKGWVLRPSDQPLQANEKLTVIMERQKENPFESAFVAFVEVKGSDMTKKISLIPGTYKMTVILVREGEDVIIPEDYRCEGGVLGFGEECFTLPEVHLDSGGGMSDAGVPTTSREEAFGNVDEAMAQGESLPPELETDYATARELPPPPEGMPDLGAAATPEKVFLEGQYVLENVIIGNEIYTTNSPLKLTGISWNLVALPEGERKHEHTETLGKLQEMVDANQALFLPRYGASGGAVG
;
A
#
# COMPACT_ATOMS: atom_id res chain seq x y z
N MET A 1 91.61 40.38 -17.77
CA MET A 1 90.78 39.60 -18.71
C MET A 1 89.68 38.90 -17.92
N GLY A 2 88.40 39.03 -18.31
CA GLY A 2 87.28 38.36 -17.63
C GLY A 2 85.93 38.86 -18.13
N GLN A 3 84.87 38.06 -17.94
CA GLN A 3 83.46 38.37 -18.23
C GLN A 3 83.03 38.59 -19.70
N LYS A 4 83.06 37.54 -20.53
CA LYS A 4 82.15 37.38 -21.70
C LYS A 4 81.68 35.93 -21.93
N ARG A 5 81.44 35.16 -20.85
CA ARG A 5 80.92 33.78 -20.94
C ARG A 5 79.50 33.56 -20.39
N GLY A 6 78.92 34.51 -19.66
CA GLY A 6 77.56 34.37 -19.08
C GLY A 6 76.41 34.71 -20.03
N GLN A 7 76.60 35.61 -21.01
CA GLN A 7 75.52 35.99 -21.94
C GLN A 7 75.16 34.87 -22.93
N ILE A 8 76.15 34.08 -23.38
CA ILE A 8 75.90 32.97 -24.33
C ILE A 8 75.02 31.89 -23.69
N THR A 9 75.25 31.58 -22.40
CA THR A 9 74.46 30.58 -21.66
C THR A 9 72.99 30.99 -21.53
N ILE A 10 72.69 32.29 -21.38
CA ILE A 10 71.31 32.80 -21.32
C ILE A 10 70.59 32.57 -22.66
N PHE A 11 71.23 32.87 -23.79
CA PHE A 11 70.60 32.62 -25.11
C PHE A 11 70.40 31.12 -25.38
N ILE A 12 71.30 30.25 -24.91
CA ILE A 12 71.12 28.79 -25.00
C ILE A 12 69.92 28.35 -24.15
N ILE A 13 69.81 28.81 -22.89
CA ILE A 13 68.69 28.46 -22.00
C ILE A 13 67.35 28.95 -22.58
N VAL A 14 67.29 30.19 -23.08
CA VAL A 14 66.08 30.74 -23.71
C VAL A 14 65.73 29.98 -24.99
N GLY A 15 66.70 29.62 -25.82
CA GLY A 15 66.48 28.81 -27.02
C GLY A 15 65.95 27.41 -26.71
N VAL A 16 66.47 26.76 -25.66
CA VAL A 16 65.99 25.45 -25.19
C VAL A 16 64.57 25.55 -24.62
N ILE A 17 64.26 26.57 -23.81
CA ILE A 17 62.91 26.80 -23.28
C ILE A 17 61.91 27.07 -24.41
N LEU A 18 62.29 27.88 -25.42
CA LEU A 18 61.45 28.14 -26.59
C LEU A 18 61.19 26.85 -27.39
N LEU A 19 62.23 26.03 -27.61
CA LEU A 19 62.13 24.76 -28.33
C LEU A 19 61.21 23.77 -27.59
N PHE A 20 61.36 23.62 -26.28
CA PHE A 20 60.45 22.80 -25.46
C PHE A 20 59.02 23.36 -25.43
N SER A 21 58.84 24.69 -25.41
CA SER A 21 57.50 25.30 -25.45
C SER A 21 56.81 25.04 -26.80
N VAL A 22 57.52 25.16 -27.91
CA VAL A 22 57.00 24.84 -29.25
C VAL A 22 56.72 23.35 -29.38
N ALA A 23 57.63 22.48 -28.91
CA ALA A 23 57.42 21.03 -28.91
C ALA A 23 56.21 20.63 -28.04
N LEU A 24 56.01 21.27 -26.88
CA LEU A 24 54.86 21.06 -26.02
C LEU A 24 53.55 21.53 -26.68
N ILE A 25 53.56 22.69 -27.36
CA ILE A 25 52.40 23.18 -28.12
C ILE A 25 52.07 22.23 -29.28
N ILE A 26 53.07 21.71 -29.99
CA ILE A 26 52.89 20.71 -31.04
C ILE A 26 52.36 19.40 -30.46
N TYR A 27 52.88 18.94 -29.33
CA TYR A 27 52.43 17.71 -28.64
C TYR A 27 51.00 17.82 -28.10
N ILE A 28 50.63 18.97 -27.52
CA ILE A 28 49.26 19.24 -27.07
C ILE A 28 48.31 19.34 -28.28
N ARG A 29 48.76 19.97 -29.39
CA ARG A 29 47.95 20.02 -30.62
C ARG A 29 47.84 18.66 -31.32
N SER A 30 48.86 17.80 -31.31
CA SER A 30 48.76 16.46 -31.88
C SER A 30 47.82 15.59 -31.04
N ARG A 31 47.95 15.62 -29.70
CA ARG A 31 47.02 14.97 -28.78
C ARG A 31 45.57 15.45 -28.96
N ALA A 32 45.35 16.76 -29.11
CA ALA A 32 44.03 17.34 -29.34
C ALA A 32 43.44 17.06 -30.74
N VAL A 33 44.21 16.48 -31.66
CA VAL A 33 43.76 16.07 -33.01
C VAL A 33 43.58 14.54 -33.10
N GLU A 34 44.12 13.77 -32.15
CA GLU A 34 44.07 12.30 -32.14
C GLU A 34 42.84 11.71 -31.41
N GLU A 35 42.02 12.51 -30.71
CA GLU A 35 40.74 12.05 -30.13
C GLU A 35 39.54 12.19 -31.09
N ILE A 36 39.72 11.74 -32.33
CA ILE A 36 38.60 11.29 -33.17
C ILE A 36 38.87 9.85 -33.55
N PRO A 37 38.28 8.85 -32.86
CA PRO A 37 38.19 7.49 -33.35
C PRO A 37 37.33 7.51 -34.61
N SER A 38 37.96 7.71 -35.76
CA SER A 38 37.29 7.63 -37.06
C SER A 38 36.91 6.17 -37.30
N ALA A 39 35.69 5.80 -36.89
CA ALA A 39 35.08 4.51 -37.16
C ALA A 39 34.84 4.35 -38.68
N GLN A 40 35.89 3.93 -39.37
CA GLN A 40 35.90 3.15 -40.61
C GLN A 40 34.92 3.56 -41.73
N VAL A 41 34.84 4.86 -42.04
CA VAL A 41 34.45 5.31 -43.39
C VAL A 41 35.56 6.18 -43.96
N PRO A 42 36.39 5.68 -44.90
CA PRO A 42 37.38 6.49 -45.58
C PRO A 42 36.69 7.39 -46.61
N VAL A 43 36.04 8.45 -46.14
CA VAL A 43 35.55 9.53 -47.01
C VAL A 43 36.77 10.24 -47.57
N ALA A 44 37.14 9.90 -48.80
CA ALA A 44 38.05 10.71 -49.58
C ALA A 44 37.33 12.02 -49.88
N ILE A 45 37.59 13.06 -49.07
CA ILE A 45 37.09 14.42 -49.31
C ILE A 45 37.74 14.93 -50.58
N ALA A 46 37.16 14.56 -51.73
CA ALA A 46 37.55 15.10 -53.01
C ALA A 46 37.34 16.62 -52.96
N GLU A 47 38.34 17.39 -53.39
CA GLU A 47 38.23 18.85 -53.43
C GLU A 47 37.13 19.26 -54.40
N VAL A 48 35.93 19.53 -53.86
CA VAL A 48 34.75 19.91 -54.65
C VAL A 48 35.04 21.24 -55.36
N PRO A 49 35.02 21.27 -56.71
CA PRO A 49 35.26 22.49 -57.48
C PRO A 49 34.35 23.64 -57.02
N ALA A 50 34.90 24.86 -56.98
CA ALA A 50 34.20 26.04 -56.45
C ALA A 50 32.83 26.29 -57.10
N GLU A 51 32.67 25.95 -58.39
CA GLU A 51 31.44 26.09 -59.16
C GLU A 51 30.32 25.10 -58.77
N LEU A 52 30.68 24.01 -58.08
CA LEU A 52 29.75 22.96 -57.62
C LEU A 52 29.41 23.09 -56.13
N GLN A 53 30.12 23.93 -55.39
CA GLN A 53 29.86 24.20 -53.97
C GLN A 53 28.38 24.54 -53.68
N PRO A 54 27.65 25.32 -54.51
CA PRO A 54 26.22 25.56 -54.28
C PRO A 54 25.36 24.28 -54.37
N ILE A 55 25.68 23.36 -55.28
CA ILE A 55 24.97 22.09 -55.45
C ILE A 55 25.31 21.15 -54.29
N ASN A 56 26.60 21.04 -53.96
CA ASN A 56 27.07 20.28 -52.79
C ASN A 56 26.38 20.73 -51.49
N ASN A 57 26.34 22.05 -51.23
CA ASN A 57 25.69 22.60 -50.06
C ASN A 57 24.17 22.36 -50.04
N TYR A 58 23.51 22.28 -51.21
CA TYR A 58 22.10 21.90 -51.29
C TYR A 58 21.89 20.42 -50.97
N VAL A 59 22.75 19.52 -51.45
CA VAL A 59 22.69 18.09 -51.07
C VAL A 59 22.96 17.89 -49.58
N LEU A 60 23.99 18.55 -49.03
CA LEU A 60 24.27 18.53 -47.59
C LEU A 60 23.15 19.15 -46.75
N GLY A 61 22.43 20.14 -47.30
CA GLY A 61 21.21 20.71 -46.69
C GLY A 61 20.10 19.67 -46.59
N CYS A 62 19.75 19.03 -47.71
CA CYS A 62 18.75 17.96 -47.73
C CYS A 62 19.13 16.76 -46.87
N LEU A 63 20.38 16.30 -46.93
CA LEU A 63 20.87 15.20 -46.10
C LEU A 63 20.79 15.53 -44.62
N ARG A 64 21.23 16.73 -44.20
CA ARG A 64 21.08 17.18 -42.80
C ARG A 64 19.61 17.19 -42.38
N GLN A 65 18.72 17.68 -43.23
CA GLN A 65 17.30 17.73 -42.93
C GLN A 65 16.71 16.32 -42.77
N THR A 66 16.81 15.45 -43.79
CA THR A 66 16.21 14.12 -43.72
C THR A 66 16.80 13.23 -42.62
N SER A 67 18.08 13.39 -42.29
CA SER A 67 18.67 12.72 -41.13
C SER A 67 18.21 13.29 -39.78
N THR A 68 17.94 14.60 -39.69
CA THR A 68 17.37 15.21 -38.48
C THR A 68 15.91 14.78 -38.29
N ASP A 69 15.13 14.77 -39.38
CA ASP A 69 13.74 14.33 -39.40
C ASP A 69 13.63 12.86 -38.97
N ALA A 70 14.52 11.99 -39.49
CA ALA A 70 14.61 10.58 -39.08
C ALA A 70 14.87 10.40 -37.58
N LEU A 71 15.89 11.07 -37.03
CA LEU A 71 16.19 10.98 -35.59
C LEU A 71 15.04 11.53 -34.74
N THR A 72 14.41 12.63 -35.17
CA THR A 72 13.26 13.23 -34.45
C THR A 72 12.07 12.27 -34.39
N ALA A 73 11.77 11.58 -35.50
CA ALA A 73 10.70 10.56 -35.54
C ALA A 73 11.04 9.35 -34.66
N ILE A 74 12.28 8.88 -34.69
CA ILE A 74 12.81 7.80 -33.86
C ILE A 74 12.75 8.14 -32.36
N GLY A 75 13.08 9.38 -31.99
CA GLY A 75 12.93 9.87 -30.62
C GLY A 75 11.48 9.98 -30.17
N ALA A 76 10.56 10.34 -31.07
CA ALA A 76 9.13 10.42 -30.75
C ALA A 76 8.47 9.06 -30.49
N HIS A 77 8.88 7.98 -31.19
CA HIS A 77 8.19 6.69 -31.15
C HIS A 77 9.03 5.52 -30.59
N GLY A 78 9.75 5.68 -29.48
CA GLY A 78 10.39 4.54 -28.80
C GLY A 78 11.55 3.89 -29.56
N GLY A 79 12.24 4.63 -30.44
CA GLY A 79 13.30 4.11 -31.29
C GLY A 79 12.84 3.68 -32.70
N TYR A 80 11.60 3.97 -33.08
CA TYR A 80 11.04 3.61 -34.39
C TYR A 80 10.68 4.84 -35.24
N LEU A 81 10.86 4.77 -36.56
CA LEU A 81 10.45 5.85 -37.47
C LEU A 81 8.94 6.13 -37.44
N GLY A 82 8.17 5.08 -37.20
CA GLY A 82 6.73 5.08 -37.04
C GLY A 82 6.30 3.71 -36.54
N VAL A 83 5.13 3.66 -35.89
CA VAL A 83 4.60 2.44 -35.26
C VAL A 83 3.19 2.10 -35.74
N THR A 84 2.68 2.84 -36.72
CA THR A 84 1.43 2.51 -37.41
C THR A 84 1.64 1.34 -38.37
N THR A 85 0.58 0.60 -38.69
CA THR A 85 0.63 -0.51 -39.64
C THR A 85 1.21 -0.12 -41.00
N ASP A 86 0.91 1.09 -41.47
CA ASP A 86 1.40 1.59 -42.77
C ASP A 86 2.91 1.87 -42.71
N ASP A 87 3.41 2.48 -41.61
CA ASP A 87 4.85 2.67 -41.38
C ASP A 87 5.59 1.32 -41.21
N SER A 88 4.99 0.38 -40.47
CA SER A 88 5.54 -0.97 -40.27
C SER A 88 5.77 -1.68 -41.60
N ILE A 89 4.80 -1.59 -42.52
CA ILE A 89 4.89 -2.18 -43.86
C ILE A 89 5.89 -1.39 -44.73
N GLU A 90 5.91 -0.06 -44.63
CA GLU A 90 6.77 0.82 -45.43
C GLU A 90 8.27 0.63 -45.15
N TYR A 91 8.65 0.45 -43.88
CA TYR A 91 10.06 0.33 -43.45
C TYR A 91 10.45 -1.09 -42.98
N GLY A 92 9.53 -2.06 -43.08
CA GLY A 92 9.77 -3.45 -42.66
C GLY A 92 10.04 -3.58 -41.15
N LEU A 93 9.28 -2.83 -40.35
CA LEU A 93 9.38 -2.81 -38.88
C LEU A 93 8.42 -3.83 -38.24
N PRO A 94 8.59 -4.15 -36.95
CA PRO A 94 7.59 -4.91 -36.20
C PRO A 94 6.21 -4.24 -36.27
N THR A 95 5.15 -5.05 -36.24
CA THR A 95 3.77 -4.59 -36.09
C THR A 95 3.41 -4.55 -34.61
N PHE A 96 2.89 -3.41 -34.14
CA PHE A 96 2.49 -3.20 -32.75
C PHE A 96 0.96 -3.22 -32.61
N SER A 97 0.45 -3.78 -31.51
CA SER A 97 -0.96 -3.67 -31.12
C SER A 97 -1.21 -2.43 -30.28
N PHE A 98 -2.10 -1.55 -30.74
CA PHE A 98 -2.61 -0.42 -29.97
C PHE A 98 -4.14 -0.35 -30.04
N THR A 99 -4.82 -0.32 -28.90
CA THR A 99 -6.25 -0.03 -28.83
C THR A 99 -6.52 1.46 -29.05
N SER A 100 -7.30 1.76 -30.09
CA SER A 100 -7.67 3.14 -30.40
C SER A 100 -8.54 3.78 -29.30
N ALA A 101 -8.43 5.11 -29.16
CA ALA A 101 -9.29 5.90 -28.26
C ALA A 101 -10.80 5.62 -28.42
N ALA A 102 -11.25 5.31 -29.65
CA ALA A 102 -12.65 5.03 -29.95
C ALA A 102 -13.13 3.65 -29.47
N ALA A 103 -12.22 2.71 -29.19
CA ALA A 103 -12.53 1.38 -28.66
C ALA A 103 -12.50 1.34 -27.11
N GLY A 104 -12.03 2.42 -26.47
CA GLY A 104 -11.64 2.44 -25.07
C GLY A 104 -10.19 1.97 -24.91
N MET A 105 -9.29 2.89 -24.60
CA MET A 105 -7.86 2.59 -24.46
C MET A 105 -7.61 1.57 -23.33
N THR A 106 -6.82 0.54 -23.60
CA THR A 106 -6.33 -0.41 -22.60
C THR A 106 -4.81 -0.56 -22.71
N PRO A 107 -4.02 0.45 -22.28
CA PRO A 107 -2.57 0.46 -22.47
C PRO A 107 -1.86 -0.74 -21.85
N THR A 108 -2.39 -1.31 -20.78
CA THR A 108 -1.85 -2.50 -20.09
C THR A 108 -2.21 -3.82 -20.79
N GLY A 109 -2.87 -3.76 -21.95
CA GLY A 109 -3.16 -4.90 -22.81
C GLY A 109 -2.65 -4.71 -24.24
N ASP A 110 -1.84 -3.69 -24.47
CA ASP A 110 -1.26 -3.27 -25.75
C ASP A 110 0.26 -3.37 -25.72
N ASP A 111 0.91 -3.24 -26.88
CA ASP A 111 2.38 -3.22 -27.02
C ASP A 111 2.98 -1.84 -26.69
N GLY A 112 2.17 -0.87 -26.25
CA GLY A 112 2.64 0.45 -25.85
C GLY A 112 1.53 1.43 -25.46
N ILE A 113 1.92 2.71 -25.40
CA ILE A 113 1.10 3.82 -24.93
C ILE A 113 0.63 4.65 -26.13
N SER A 114 -0.69 4.78 -26.32
CA SER A 114 -1.25 5.85 -27.17
C SER A 114 -1.33 7.14 -26.35
N VAL A 115 -0.46 8.10 -26.67
CA VAL A 115 -0.47 9.45 -26.07
C VAL A 115 -1.48 10.34 -26.80
N SER A 116 -1.58 10.18 -28.12
CA SER A 116 -2.63 10.73 -28.96
C SER A 116 -2.94 9.76 -30.12
N PRO A 117 -3.98 10.00 -30.96
CA PRO A 117 -4.23 9.17 -32.14
C PRO A 117 -3.02 9.05 -33.07
N ASP A 118 -2.27 10.16 -33.23
CA ASP A 118 -1.12 10.29 -34.12
C ASP A 118 0.23 10.11 -33.40
N TRP A 119 0.24 9.83 -32.10
CA TRP A 119 1.46 9.64 -31.30
C TRP A 119 1.34 8.44 -30.37
N GLN A 120 2.08 7.39 -30.71
CA GLN A 120 2.08 6.07 -30.07
C GLN A 120 3.52 5.68 -29.73
N VAL A 121 3.75 5.14 -28.54
CA VAL A 121 5.09 4.86 -28.00
C VAL A 121 5.15 3.43 -27.48
N PRO A 122 5.93 2.51 -28.10
CA PRO A 122 6.07 1.13 -27.65
C PRO A 122 6.68 0.99 -26.25
N TYR A 123 6.35 -0.10 -25.56
CA TYR A 123 7.00 -0.44 -24.30
C TYR A 123 8.37 -1.09 -24.50
N TRP A 124 9.39 -0.56 -23.82
CA TRP A 124 10.69 -1.21 -23.70
C TRP A 124 10.71 -2.26 -22.59
N PHE A 125 9.79 -2.16 -21.64
CA PHE A 125 9.53 -3.21 -20.67
C PHE A 125 8.04 -3.25 -20.29
N TYR A 126 7.41 -4.42 -20.44
CA TYR A 126 5.98 -4.61 -20.17
C TYR A 126 5.62 -6.06 -19.86
N MET A 127 4.41 -6.27 -19.32
CA MET A 127 3.86 -7.61 -19.17
C MET A 127 3.16 -8.05 -20.45
N LYS A 128 3.76 -9.02 -21.14
CA LYS A 128 3.24 -9.63 -22.36
C LYS A 128 2.06 -10.58 -22.07
N SER A 129 2.01 -11.11 -20.86
CA SER A 129 0.86 -11.91 -20.37
C SER A 129 -0.38 -11.04 -20.15
N GLN A 130 -1.57 -11.64 -20.20
CA GLN A 130 -2.80 -10.92 -19.89
C GLN A 130 -2.80 -10.37 -18.45
N ASN A 131 -3.45 -9.23 -18.24
CA ASN A 131 -3.60 -8.59 -16.93
C ASN A 131 -4.03 -9.54 -15.81
N THR A 132 -4.89 -10.52 -16.10
CA THR A 132 -5.36 -11.53 -15.13
C THR A 132 -4.36 -12.64 -14.81
N CYS A 133 -3.10 -12.54 -15.25
CA CYS A 133 -2.05 -13.48 -14.87
C CYS A 133 -1.81 -13.46 -13.34
N GLN A 134 -1.63 -14.64 -12.75
CA GLN A 134 -1.45 -14.85 -11.30
C GLN A 134 -0.18 -15.64 -10.95
N ALA A 135 0.45 -16.29 -11.94
CA ALA A 135 1.70 -17.04 -11.78
C ALA A 135 2.33 -17.27 -13.16
N GLY A 136 3.67 -17.23 -13.24
CA GLY A 136 4.40 -17.48 -14.49
C GLY A 136 4.14 -16.43 -15.58
N CYS A 137 4.04 -15.16 -15.19
CA CYS A 137 3.73 -14.07 -16.12
C CYS A 137 4.95 -13.74 -16.99
N GLU A 138 4.80 -13.87 -18.30
CA GLU A 138 5.80 -13.46 -19.29
C GLU A 138 5.91 -11.94 -19.38
N PHE A 139 7.15 -11.44 -19.36
CA PHE A 139 7.50 -10.06 -19.68
C PHE A 139 8.08 -9.94 -21.10
N GLY A 140 7.94 -8.76 -21.69
CA GLY A 140 8.43 -8.44 -23.03
C GLY A 140 9.31 -7.19 -23.03
N ASN A 141 10.10 -7.06 -24.10
CA ASN A 141 10.95 -5.91 -24.38
C ASN A 141 10.87 -5.62 -25.88
N LEU A 142 10.43 -4.41 -26.25
CA LEU A 142 10.34 -3.93 -27.63
C LEU A 142 11.32 -2.77 -27.90
N ALA A 143 12.42 -2.68 -27.16
CA ALA A 143 13.51 -1.76 -27.47
C ALA A 143 14.21 -2.22 -28.77
N PRO A 144 14.27 -1.39 -29.83
CA PRO A 144 15.04 -1.70 -31.03
C PRO A 144 16.53 -1.55 -30.75
N SER A 145 17.34 -2.41 -31.35
CA SER A 145 18.80 -2.29 -31.28
C SER A 145 19.31 -0.98 -31.89
N LEU A 146 20.35 -0.37 -31.30
CA LEU A 146 21.02 0.79 -31.90
C LEU A 146 21.76 0.40 -33.20
N GLU A 147 22.47 -0.73 -33.14
CA GLU A 147 23.31 -1.30 -34.19
C GLU A 147 22.84 -2.73 -34.48
N GLY A 148 22.83 -3.12 -35.75
CA GLY A 148 22.42 -4.47 -36.20
C GLY A 148 22.23 -4.51 -37.71
N ASP A 149 22.08 -5.71 -38.28
CA ASP A 149 21.79 -5.92 -39.71
C ASP A 149 20.28 -6.08 -39.98
N GLU A 150 19.48 -6.23 -38.92
CA GLU A 150 18.02 -6.26 -38.94
C GLU A 150 17.40 -4.91 -39.34
N SER A 151 16.26 -4.94 -40.04
CA SER A 151 15.55 -3.74 -40.50
C SER A 151 15.09 -2.82 -39.36
N SER A 152 14.81 -3.40 -38.20
CA SER A 152 14.37 -2.71 -36.99
C SER A 152 15.49 -1.98 -36.24
N SER A 153 16.79 -2.20 -36.56
CA SER A 153 17.85 -1.46 -35.88
C SER A 153 17.76 0.03 -36.22
N ILE A 154 17.96 0.90 -35.22
CA ILE A 154 17.86 2.36 -35.37
C ILE A 154 18.75 2.85 -36.52
N LYS A 155 19.94 2.27 -36.64
CA LYS A 155 20.86 2.50 -37.76
C LYS A 155 20.25 2.21 -39.14
N ASN A 156 19.62 1.06 -39.33
CA ASN A 156 19.05 0.69 -40.63
C ASN A 156 17.78 1.46 -40.92
N GLN A 157 16.99 1.78 -39.90
CA GLN A 157 15.87 2.72 -39.99
C GLN A 157 16.32 4.08 -40.55
N VAL A 158 17.31 4.74 -39.91
CA VAL A 158 17.85 6.03 -40.39
C VAL A 158 18.32 5.93 -41.85
N GLN A 159 19.02 4.85 -42.23
CA GLN A 159 19.47 4.66 -43.61
C GLN A 159 18.31 4.56 -44.61
N GLN A 160 17.29 3.74 -44.31
CA GLN A 160 16.12 3.58 -45.18
C GLN A 160 15.38 4.91 -45.36
N TYR A 161 15.12 5.63 -44.27
CA TYR A 161 14.45 6.93 -44.31
C TYR A 161 15.24 7.95 -45.11
N VAL A 162 16.56 8.05 -44.90
CA VAL A 162 17.43 8.98 -45.63
C VAL A 162 17.47 8.63 -47.12
N ASN A 163 17.66 7.36 -47.49
CA ASN A 163 17.70 6.92 -48.90
C ASN A 163 16.40 7.27 -49.63
N LYS A 164 15.25 7.04 -48.99
CA LYS A 164 13.94 7.34 -49.57
C LYS A 164 13.68 8.85 -49.67
N ASN A 165 13.87 9.59 -48.57
CA ASN A 165 13.43 10.99 -48.47
C ASN A 165 14.43 12.00 -49.06
N VAL A 166 15.72 11.66 -49.19
CA VAL A 166 16.70 12.59 -49.78
C VAL A 166 16.38 12.91 -51.24
N VAL A 167 15.90 11.95 -52.03
CA VAL A 167 15.49 12.17 -53.43
C VAL A 167 14.31 13.14 -53.50
N THR A 168 13.32 12.95 -52.63
CA THR A 168 12.14 13.82 -52.50
C THR A 168 12.53 15.24 -52.09
N CYS A 169 13.42 15.41 -51.10
CA CYS A 169 13.94 16.71 -50.68
C CYS A 169 14.68 17.44 -51.81
N LEU A 170 15.56 16.71 -52.54
CA LEU A 170 16.32 17.30 -53.65
C LEU A 170 15.41 17.77 -54.79
N ASN A 171 14.24 17.15 -54.97
CA ASN A 171 13.16 17.55 -55.88
C ASN A 171 13.65 17.85 -57.32
N ASN A 172 14.60 17.05 -57.80
CA ASN A 172 15.23 17.21 -59.11
C ASN A 172 15.89 18.60 -59.35
N PHE A 173 16.43 19.22 -58.29
CA PHE A 173 17.32 20.39 -58.34
C PHE A 173 16.72 21.63 -59.06
N PRO A 174 15.52 22.11 -58.69
CA PRO A 174 14.74 23.04 -59.51
C PRO A 174 15.36 24.44 -59.62
N GLN A 175 16.12 24.92 -58.61
CA GLN A 175 16.87 26.17 -58.75
C GLN A 175 18.08 26.06 -59.68
N PHE A 176 18.76 24.92 -59.74
CA PHE A 176 19.97 24.75 -60.56
C PHE A 176 19.63 24.46 -62.02
N ARG A 177 18.56 23.67 -62.28
CA ARG A 177 18.02 23.50 -63.64
C ARG A 177 17.64 24.84 -64.30
N ARG A 178 17.06 25.77 -63.54
CA ARG A 178 16.77 27.14 -64.00
C ARG A 178 18.00 28.00 -64.28
N GLN A 179 19.17 27.58 -63.80
CA GLN A 179 20.48 28.22 -64.05
C GLN A 179 21.29 27.49 -65.16
N GLY A 180 20.68 26.57 -65.89
CA GLY A 180 21.31 25.85 -67.00
C GLY A 180 22.12 24.61 -66.62
N TYR A 181 22.06 24.16 -65.36
CA TYR A 181 22.68 22.90 -64.95
C TYR A 181 21.82 21.69 -65.33
N THR A 182 22.42 20.71 -65.99
CA THR A 182 21.85 19.37 -66.15
C THR A 182 22.48 18.47 -65.08
N ILE A 183 21.67 18.02 -64.13
CA ILE A 183 22.09 17.12 -63.04
C ILE A 183 21.37 15.79 -63.23
N THR A 184 22.12 14.70 -63.32
CA THR A 184 21.60 13.35 -63.53
C THR A 184 22.26 12.37 -62.53
N PRO A 185 21.49 11.67 -61.69
CA PRO A 185 22.02 10.60 -60.87
C PRO A 185 22.41 9.40 -61.74
N THR A 186 23.51 8.73 -61.40
CA THR A 186 23.98 7.51 -62.10
C THR A 186 23.72 6.22 -61.31
N ALA A 187 23.32 6.34 -60.04
CA ALA A 187 22.87 5.26 -59.17
C ALA A 187 21.89 5.83 -58.12
N ASP A 188 21.15 4.94 -57.46
CA ASP A 188 20.28 5.28 -56.33
C ASP A 188 21.11 5.66 -55.08
N PRO A 189 20.56 6.49 -54.17
CA PRO A 189 21.26 6.90 -52.95
C PRO A 189 21.43 5.74 -51.97
N ILE A 190 22.65 5.58 -51.44
CA ILE A 190 22.98 4.64 -50.37
C ILE A 190 23.63 5.43 -49.22
N SER A 191 22.98 5.46 -48.07
CA SER A 191 23.48 6.11 -46.86
C SER A 191 23.94 5.11 -45.79
N ALA A 192 24.79 5.59 -44.89
CA ALA A 192 25.24 4.88 -43.70
C ALA A 192 25.24 5.85 -42.51
N ALA A 193 24.63 5.45 -41.40
CA ALA A 193 24.66 6.19 -40.14
C ALA A 193 25.69 5.58 -39.17
N VAL A 194 26.39 6.44 -38.44
CA VAL A 194 27.37 6.08 -37.40
C VAL A 194 27.07 6.91 -36.15
N PHE A 195 26.76 6.24 -35.04
CA PHE A 195 26.44 6.87 -33.76
C PHE A 195 27.70 6.97 -32.90
N ALA A 196 28.28 8.18 -32.80
CA ALA A 196 29.41 8.45 -31.92
C ALA A 196 28.94 8.98 -30.55
N GLU A 197 29.89 9.19 -29.63
CA GLU A 197 29.62 9.65 -28.26
C GLU A 197 29.02 11.05 -28.15
N LYS A 198 29.19 11.88 -29.20
CA LYS A 198 28.83 13.31 -29.20
C LYS A 198 27.99 13.73 -30.41
N ASP A 199 28.14 13.05 -31.53
CA ASP A 199 27.48 13.37 -32.79
C ASP A 199 27.01 12.11 -33.54
N VAL A 200 26.05 12.28 -34.45
CA VAL A 200 25.66 11.25 -35.41
C VAL A 200 26.20 11.66 -36.78
N ALA A 201 27.09 10.85 -37.34
CA ALA A 201 27.63 11.05 -38.67
C ALA A 201 26.78 10.27 -39.68
N VAL A 202 26.22 10.96 -40.67
CA VAL A 202 25.49 10.33 -41.80
C VAL A 202 26.25 10.56 -43.08
N TYR A 203 26.77 9.47 -43.62
CA TYR A 203 27.39 9.39 -44.94
C TYR A 203 26.33 9.06 -45.98
N LEU A 204 26.43 9.66 -47.17
CA LEU A 204 25.60 9.39 -48.33
C LEU A 204 26.47 9.23 -49.57
N GLU A 205 26.38 8.07 -50.20
CA GLU A 205 26.86 7.84 -51.56
C GLU A 205 25.69 8.06 -52.53
N TYR A 206 25.77 9.12 -53.32
CA TYR A 206 24.79 9.45 -54.35
C TYR A 206 25.50 10.07 -55.55
N PRO A 207 25.92 9.25 -56.54
CA PRO A 207 26.72 9.74 -57.66
C PRO A 207 25.86 10.57 -58.63
N LEU A 208 26.16 11.87 -58.68
CA LEU A 208 25.55 12.89 -59.49
C LEU A 208 26.53 13.35 -60.58
N ARG A 209 26.18 13.09 -61.83
CA ARG A 209 26.84 13.68 -63.00
C ARG A 209 26.24 15.07 -63.26
N ILE A 210 27.08 16.08 -63.36
CA ILE A 210 26.69 17.49 -63.49
C ILE A 210 27.30 18.06 -64.77
N VAL A 211 26.46 18.62 -65.64
CA VAL A 211 26.87 19.26 -66.90
C VAL A 211 26.36 20.69 -66.97
N LYS A 212 27.24 21.63 -67.30
CA LYS A 212 26.92 23.05 -67.54
C LYS A 212 27.80 23.59 -68.65
N GLU A 213 27.21 24.22 -69.67
CA GLU A 213 27.94 24.88 -70.78
C GLU A 213 29.01 23.99 -71.49
N GLY A 214 28.84 22.66 -71.43
CA GLY A 214 29.77 21.67 -71.98
C GLY A 214 30.88 21.21 -71.02
N ALA A 215 31.03 21.84 -69.86
CA ALA A 215 31.86 21.32 -68.76
C ALA A 215 31.10 20.21 -68.02
N GLU A 216 31.82 19.15 -67.65
CA GLU A 216 31.30 17.96 -66.96
C GLU A 216 32.06 17.72 -65.66
N SER A 217 31.37 17.37 -64.59
CA SER A 217 31.96 17.02 -63.30
C SER A 217 31.04 16.11 -62.48
N ASP A 218 31.61 15.37 -61.54
CA ASP A 218 30.89 14.42 -60.68
C ASP A 218 30.93 14.88 -59.21
N LEU A 219 29.81 14.74 -58.50
CA LEU A 219 29.77 14.67 -57.03
C LEU A 219 29.30 13.28 -56.62
N LYS A 220 29.93 12.64 -55.64
CA LYS A 220 29.65 11.22 -55.29
C LYS A 220 29.34 10.98 -53.82
N GLN A 221 30.06 11.64 -52.94
CA GLN A 221 30.04 11.38 -51.51
C GLN A 221 29.69 12.65 -50.75
N PHE A 222 28.79 12.52 -49.79
CA PHE A 222 28.33 13.60 -48.91
C PHE A 222 28.40 13.11 -47.46
N LEU A 223 28.77 13.99 -46.54
CA LEU A 223 28.87 13.67 -45.11
C LEU A 223 28.31 14.83 -44.31
N VAL A 224 27.34 14.55 -43.44
CA VAL A 224 26.88 15.48 -42.41
C VAL A 224 27.16 14.90 -41.03
N ARG A 225 27.41 15.80 -40.08
CA ARG A 225 27.41 15.50 -38.65
C ARG A 225 26.22 16.23 -38.04
N LEU A 226 25.44 15.51 -37.25
CA LEU A 226 24.34 16.01 -36.44
C LEU A 226 24.83 16.11 -35.00
N ASP A 227 24.73 17.31 -34.44
CA ASP A 227 25.19 17.65 -33.09
C ASP A 227 24.21 17.09 -32.04
N VAL A 228 24.20 15.78 -31.86
CA VAL A 228 23.33 15.08 -30.91
C VAL A 228 24.04 13.84 -30.36
N PRO A 229 24.20 13.68 -29.03
CA PRO A 229 24.85 12.51 -28.43
C PRO A 229 23.89 11.32 -28.35
N PHE A 230 23.23 11.00 -29.48
CA PHE A 230 22.12 10.03 -29.55
C PHE A 230 22.50 8.68 -28.94
N LYS A 231 23.74 8.21 -29.14
CA LYS A 231 24.25 6.98 -28.53
C LYS A 231 24.08 6.98 -27.00
N ARG A 232 24.51 8.05 -26.33
CA ARG A 232 24.43 8.17 -24.86
C ARG A 232 23.00 8.31 -24.36
N ILE A 233 22.14 8.98 -25.14
CA ILE A 233 20.69 9.09 -24.87
C ILE A 233 20.02 7.72 -24.93
N TYR A 234 20.30 6.95 -25.99
CA TYR A 234 19.79 5.58 -26.16
C TYR A 234 20.34 4.62 -25.10
N GLU A 235 21.62 4.72 -24.73
CA GLU A 235 22.22 3.91 -23.67
C GLU A 235 21.57 4.19 -22.30
N LEU A 236 21.33 5.46 -21.96
CA LEU A 236 20.61 5.84 -20.73
C LEU A 236 19.16 5.31 -20.74
N ALA A 237 18.44 5.44 -21.86
CA ALA A 237 17.10 4.86 -22.01
C ALA A 237 17.12 3.33 -21.81
N SER A 238 18.10 2.64 -22.40
CA SER A 238 18.24 1.19 -22.34
C SER A 238 18.55 0.72 -20.91
N ASP A 239 19.49 1.39 -20.24
CA ASP A 239 19.83 1.14 -18.85
C ASP A 239 18.64 1.40 -17.91
N VAL A 240 17.82 2.42 -18.14
CA VAL A 240 16.62 2.70 -17.33
C VAL A 240 15.57 1.61 -17.51
N ALA A 241 15.34 1.13 -18.73
CA ALA A 241 14.44 -0.01 -18.99
C ALA A 241 14.98 -1.31 -18.38
N GLN A 242 16.30 -1.53 -18.41
CA GLN A 242 16.95 -2.66 -17.73
C GLN A 242 16.79 -2.58 -16.20
N VAL A 243 16.98 -1.41 -15.59
CA VAL A 243 16.78 -1.22 -14.15
C VAL A 243 15.32 -1.43 -13.74
N GLU A 244 14.34 -1.10 -14.59
CA GLU A 244 12.95 -1.48 -14.33
C GLU A 244 12.78 -3.00 -14.40
N ALA A 245 13.29 -3.67 -15.44
CA ALA A 245 13.20 -5.13 -15.57
C ALA A 245 13.81 -5.88 -14.37
N GLU A 246 14.96 -5.42 -13.87
CA GLU A 246 15.72 -6.01 -12.77
C GLU A 246 15.19 -5.65 -11.37
N GLN A 247 14.75 -4.40 -11.15
CA GLN A 247 14.45 -3.88 -9.80
C GLN A 247 12.99 -3.48 -9.59
N ARG A 248 12.18 -3.41 -10.65
CA ARG A 248 10.74 -3.15 -10.61
C ARG A 248 10.40 -1.91 -9.80
N PHE A 249 11.10 -0.81 -10.06
CA PHE A 249 10.98 0.40 -9.26
C PHE A 249 9.61 1.05 -9.44
N LEU A 250 8.96 0.90 -10.60
CA LEU A 250 7.58 1.36 -10.80
C LEU A 250 6.55 0.51 -10.03
N ASP A 251 6.78 -0.80 -9.86
CA ASP A 251 5.95 -1.69 -9.04
C ASP A 251 6.09 -1.35 -7.55
N VAL A 252 7.33 -1.20 -7.09
CA VAL A 252 7.66 -0.75 -5.73
C VAL A 252 7.09 0.65 -5.46
N HIS A 253 7.11 1.54 -6.46
CA HIS A 253 6.47 2.85 -6.38
C HIS A 253 4.95 2.72 -6.19
N ALA A 254 4.29 1.88 -6.98
CA ALA A 254 2.85 1.62 -6.89
C ALA A 254 2.45 1.12 -5.48
N LEU A 255 3.14 0.10 -4.98
CA LEU A 255 2.93 -0.47 -3.65
C LEU A 255 3.19 0.57 -2.55
N THR A 256 4.24 1.38 -2.69
CA THR A 256 4.56 2.46 -1.74
C THR A 256 3.46 3.52 -1.71
N LEU A 257 2.87 3.86 -2.86
CA LEU A 257 1.74 4.79 -2.94
C LEU A 257 0.46 4.20 -2.34
N ILE A 258 0.13 2.94 -2.63
CA ILE A 258 -1.03 2.26 -2.03
C ILE A 258 -0.86 2.15 -0.51
N ALA A 259 0.35 1.88 -0.01
CA ALA A 259 0.64 1.85 1.43
C ALA A 259 0.47 3.23 2.09
N ILE A 260 0.99 4.30 1.49
CA ILE A 260 0.98 5.66 2.08
C ILE A 260 -0.41 6.30 2.02
N TYR A 261 -1.12 6.16 0.89
CA TYR A 261 -2.46 6.73 0.70
C TYR A 261 -3.58 5.78 1.15
N GLY A 262 -3.24 4.54 1.49
CA GLY A 262 -4.13 3.56 2.14
C GLY A 262 -4.49 3.93 3.58
N GLY A 263 -5.57 3.36 4.11
CA GLY A 263 -5.91 3.43 5.53
C GLY A 263 -7.34 3.00 5.85
N MET A 264 -7.66 2.85 7.14
CA MET A 264 -9.01 2.54 7.63
C MET A 264 -9.95 3.76 7.55
N ASP A 265 -10.11 4.34 6.35
CA ASP A 265 -10.97 5.49 6.09
C ASP A 265 -11.54 5.41 4.65
N LYS A 266 -12.85 5.61 4.50
CA LYS A 266 -13.56 5.71 3.21
C LYS A 266 -12.96 6.79 2.28
N GLU A 267 -12.36 7.84 2.85
CA GLU A 267 -11.77 8.96 2.10
C GLU A 267 -10.38 8.62 1.56
N ARG A 268 -9.70 7.61 2.14
CA ARG A 268 -8.40 7.07 1.72
C ARG A 268 -8.55 5.93 0.70
N LEU A 269 -7.43 5.38 0.22
CA LEU A 269 -7.45 4.09 -0.49
C LEU A 269 -7.72 2.96 0.52
N PRO A 270 -8.36 1.84 0.11
CA PRO A 270 -8.40 0.64 0.92
C PRO A 270 -6.98 0.20 1.33
N PRO A 271 -6.77 -0.28 2.56
CA PRO A 271 -5.45 -0.74 2.99
C PRO A 271 -5.18 -2.16 2.47
N MET A 272 -3.92 -2.46 2.15
CA MET A 272 -3.47 -3.81 1.74
C MET A 272 -3.63 -4.84 2.87
N ALA A 273 -3.43 -4.41 4.11
CA ALA A 273 -3.70 -5.15 5.33
C ALA A 273 -4.18 -4.19 6.41
N GLY A 274 -5.17 -4.59 7.21
CA GLY A 274 -5.73 -3.77 8.26
C GLY A 274 -6.77 -4.51 9.10
N THR A 275 -6.90 -4.13 10.36
CA THR A 275 -7.98 -4.61 11.23
C THR A 275 -8.70 -3.42 11.85
N ASP A 276 -10.03 -3.43 11.79
CA ASP A 276 -10.89 -2.47 12.44
C ASP A 276 -11.78 -3.17 13.48
N LEU A 277 -12.02 -2.47 14.59
CA LEU A 277 -12.79 -2.93 15.75
C LEU A 277 -14.20 -2.31 15.79
N SER A 278 -14.67 -1.76 14.68
CA SER A 278 -16.02 -1.19 14.55
C SER A 278 -17.07 -2.27 14.31
N TYR A 279 -18.32 -2.01 14.69
CA TYR A 279 -19.47 -2.88 14.38
C TYR A 279 -20.08 -2.63 12.99
N VAL A 280 -19.64 -1.58 12.28
CA VAL A 280 -20.08 -1.21 10.93
C VAL A 280 -18.86 -1.27 10.01
N PRO A 281 -18.90 -2.00 8.88
CA PRO A 281 -17.76 -2.04 7.99
C PRO A 281 -17.53 -0.75 7.21
N ILE A 282 -16.26 -0.45 6.98
CA ILE A 282 -15.82 0.47 5.94
C ILE A 282 -15.93 -0.23 4.59
N PHE A 283 -16.43 0.51 3.60
CA PHE A 283 -16.59 0.06 2.23
C PHE A 283 -16.04 1.11 1.27
N TRP A 284 -15.55 0.69 0.12
CA TRP A 284 -15.16 1.57 -0.99
C TRP A 284 -15.74 1.06 -2.31
N PHE A 285 -15.96 1.97 -3.27
CA PHE A 285 -16.30 1.59 -4.64
C PHE A 285 -15.03 1.48 -5.49
N LYS A 286 -14.91 0.42 -6.30
CA LYS A 286 -13.69 0.15 -7.09
C LYS A 286 -13.42 1.28 -8.10
N SER A 287 -14.45 1.81 -8.73
CA SER A 287 -14.37 2.99 -9.61
C SER A 287 -13.77 4.22 -8.89
N GLU A 288 -14.25 4.55 -7.69
CA GLU A 288 -13.70 5.65 -6.88
C GLU A 288 -12.24 5.38 -6.45
N VAL A 289 -11.90 4.12 -6.13
CA VAL A 289 -10.53 3.72 -5.77
C VAL A 289 -9.61 3.80 -6.99
N GLN A 290 -10.09 3.42 -8.17
CA GLN A 290 -9.35 3.55 -9.43
C GLN A 290 -9.08 5.02 -9.72
N GLU A 291 -10.10 5.88 -9.71
CA GLU A 291 -9.95 7.32 -9.94
C GLU A 291 -8.96 7.97 -8.96
N LYS A 292 -9.06 7.65 -7.66
CA LYS A 292 -8.11 8.10 -6.65
C LYS A 292 -6.69 7.63 -6.94
N LEU A 293 -6.50 6.35 -7.29
CA LEU A 293 -5.19 5.79 -7.59
C LEU A 293 -4.57 6.43 -8.85
N GLN A 294 -5.36 6.62 -9.91
CA GLN A 294 -4.92 7.34 -11.12
C GLN A 294 -4.47 8.78 -10.78
N ASN A 295 -5.27 9.54 -10.02
CA ASN A 295 -4.90 10.88 -9.58
C ASN A 295 -3.59 10.91 -8.75
N ILE A 296 -3.40 9.91 -7.88
CA ILE A 296 -2.16 9.75 -7.10
C ILE A 296 -0.98 9.44 -8.03
N LEU A 297 -1.11 8.51 -8.96
CA LEU A 297 -0.06 8.17 -9.92
C LEU A 297 0.35 9.41 -10.76
N THR A 298 -0.59 10.22 -11.25
CA THR A 298 -0.26 11.41 -12.06
C THR A 298 0.59 12.42 -11.28
N ALA A 299 0.28 12.62 -10.00
CA ALA A 299 1.02 13.53 -9.13
C ALA A 299 2.34 12.97 -8.59
N GLN A 300 2.54 11.65 -8.58
CA GLN A 300 3.67 11.01 -7.88
C GLN A 300 4.68 10.35 -8.83
N THR A 301 4.25 9.72 -9.93
CA THR A 301 5.16 9.15 -10.95
C THR A 301 6.06 10.24 -11.55
N SER A 302 5.51 11.43 -11.81
CA SER A 302 6.24 12.64 -12.26
C SER A 302 7.29 13.19 -11.29
N SER A 303 7.37 12.64 -10.07
CA SER A 303 8.37 13.00 -9.07
C SER A 303 9.47 11.94 -8.87
N LEU A 304 9.45 10.85 -9.63
CA LEU A 304 10.58 9.90 -9.74
C LEU A 304 11.78 10.59 -10.39
N ARG A 305 13.00 10.29 -9.92
CA ARG A 305 14.26 10.83 -10.47
C ARG A 305 15.31 9.73 -10.52
N VAL A 306 16.02 9.62 -11.64
CA VAL A 306 17.14 8.67 -11.81
C VAL A 306 18.39 9.25 -11.16
N ALA A 307 19.13 8.45 -10.39
CA ALA A 307 20.39 8.91 -9.80
C ALA A 307 21.41 9.27 -10.89
N ASN A 308 22.30 10.22 -10.60
CA ASN A 308 23.39 10.62 -11.50
C ASN A 308 22.98 11.19 -12.88
N THR A 309 21.72 11.61 -13.04
CA THR A 309 21.24 12.45 -14.15
C THR A 309 21.29 13.93 -13.77
N ARG A 310 21.15 14.83 -14.75
CA ARG A 310 21.20 16.29 -14.55
C ARG A 310 20.04 16.84 -13.73
N ASN A 311 18.82 16.32 -13.93
CA ASN A 311 17.63 16.65 -13.14
C ASN A 311 17.52 15.90 -11.80
N PHE A 312 18.53 15.11 -11.41
CA PHE A 312 18.60 14.49 -10.09
C PHE A 312 18.88 15.54 -9.02
N VAL A 313 18.01 15.62 -8.02
CA VAL A 313 18.22 16.44 -6.83
C VAL A 313 18.26 15.50 -5.63
N GLU A 314 19.38 15.49 -4.90
CA GLU A 314 19.47 14.75 -3.65
C GLU A 314 18.35 15.19 -2.69
N PHE A 315 17.50 14.23 -2.32
CA PHE A 315 16.37 14.50 -1.47
C PHE A 315 16.84 14.95 -0.08
N ARG A 316 16.37 16.12 0.36
CA ARG A 316 16.58 16.58 1.74
C ARG A 316 16.05 15.54 2.72
N ASP A 317 16.83 15.26 3.74
CA ASP A 317 16.33 14.57 4.91
C ASP A 317 15.34 15.50 5.64
N PHE A 318 14.14 15.00 5.94
CA PHE A 318 13.11 15.78 6.62
C PHE A 318 13.16 15.63 8.15
N GLY A 319 14.11 14.85 8.69
CA GLY A 319 14.43 14.76 10.11
C GLY A 319 13.31 14.13 10.95
N ASP A 320 12.28 14.91 11.24
CA ASP A 320 11.18 14.56 12.14
C ASP A 320 10.07 13.75 11.45
N ASP A 321 10.03 13.72 10.11
CA ASP A 321 9.00 13.01 9.34
C ASP A 321 9.60 11.82 8.56
N LEU A 322 9.58 10.65 9.22
CA LEU A 322 10.07 9.39 8.66
C LEU A 322 9.29 8.95 7.41
N LEU A 323 7.99 9.23 7.34
CA LEU A 323 7.14 8.84 6.21
C LEU A 323 7.47 9.68 4.97
N LYS A 324 7.60 11.00 5.10
CA LYS A 324 8.07 11.87 4.01
C LYS A 324 9.50 11.50 3.60
N THR A 325 10.41 11.32 4.55
CA THR A 325 11.81 10.96 4.26
C THR A 325 11.90 9.64 3.49
N THR A 326 11.10 8.64 3.88
CA THR A 326 11.01 7.35 3.18
C THR A 326 10.41 7.49 1.78
N LEU A 327 9.31 8.23 1.64
CA LEU A 327 8.67 8.51 0.33
C LEU A 327 9.63 9.20 -0.64
N TYR A 328 10.36 10.22 -0.18
CA TYR A 328 11.33 10.93 -1.02
C TYR A 328 12.53 10.05 -1.37
N ARG A 329 13.12 9.30 -0.41
CA ARG A 329 14.20 8.35 -0.72
C ARG A 329 13.75 7.26 -1.72
N LYS A 330 12.51 6.79 -1.63
CA LYS A 330 11.91 5.81 -2.58
C LYS A 330 11.54 6.41 -3.95
N LYS A 331 11.76 7.71 -4.19
CA LYS A 331 11.66 8.34 -5.51
C LYS A 331 12.98 8.43 -6.26
N ALA A 332 14.10 8.09 -5.61
CA ALA A 332 15.38 7.91 -6.29
C ALA A 332 15.41 6.51 -6.93
N VAL A 333 15.47 6.46 -8.27
CA VAL A 333 15.81 5.22 -9.00
C VAL A 333 17.33 5.07 -8.94
N PRO A 334 17.86 4.01 -8.29
CA PRO A 334 19.29 3.85 -8.10
C PRO A 334 19.96 3.52 -9.44
N PHE A 335 21.10 4.17 -9.71
CA PHE A 335 21.72 4.13 -11.02
C PHE A 335 23.25 4.28 -10.90
N ALA A 336 24.01 3.35 -11.49
CA ALA A 336 25.46 3.27 -11.27
C ALA A 336 26.29 4.11 -12.25
N LYS A 337 25.82 4.25 -13.51
CA LYS A 337 26.47 5.09 -14.52
C LYS A 337 26.10 6.56 -14.32
N THR A 338 26.85 7.49 -14.93
CA THR A 338 26.67 8.94 -14.75
C THR A 338 26.39 9.62 -16.08
N TYR A 339 25.29 10.39 -16.14
CA TYR A 339 24.84 11.14 -17.31
C TYR A 339 24.51 12.58 -16.89
N PRO A 340 25.52 13.38 -16.50
CA PRO A 340 25.33 14.67 -15.79
C PRO A 340 24.82 15.80 -16.69
N ASP A 341 24.60 15.52 -17.97
CA ASP A 341 24.16 16.41 -19.02
C ASP A 341 22.74 16.09 -19.54
N LEU A 342 22.21 14.90 -19.22
CA LEU A 342 20.89 14.40 -19.64
C LEU A 342 19.89 14.42 -18.49
N ASP A 343 18.63 14.74 -18.78
CA ASP A 343 17.50 14.60 -17.84
C ASP A 343 16.71 13.32 -18.12
N VAL A 344 16.10 12.74 -17.09
CA VAL A 344 15.13 11.63 -17.23
C VAL A 344 13.86 11.95 -16.45
N GLU A 345 12.72 11.88 -17.12
CA GLU A 345 11.40 12.14 -16.53
C GLU A 345 10.43 10.97 -16.77
N PHE A 346 9.58 10.69 -15.79
CA PHE A 346 8.56 9.63 -15.83
C PHE A 346 7.18 10.26 -15.81
N ASN A 347 6.33 9.97 -16.78
CA ASN A 347 5.05 10.64 -16.94
C ASN A 347 3.91 9.62 -16.94
N TYR A 348 2.89 9.86 -16.11
CA TYR A 348 1.62 9.14 -16.15
C TYR A 348 0.47 10.15 -16.31
N LEU A 349 -0.12 10.18 -17.51
CA LEU A 349 -1.06 11.22 -17.94
C LEU A 349 -2.53 10.85 -17.71
N GLY A 350 -2.82 9.99 -16.72
CA GLY A 350 -4.19 9.58 -16.39
C GLY A 350 -4.75 8.45 -17.27
N TRP A 351 -3.89 7.72 -17.99
CA TRP A 351 -4.31 6.58 -18.83
C TRP A 351 -5.08 5.50 -18.03
N PRO A 352 -6.03 4.78 -18.63
CA PRO A 352 -6.71 3.67 -17.96
C PRO A 352 -5.73 2.65 -17.38
N ILE A 353 -5.96 2.26 -16.12
CA ILE A 353 -5.15 1.26 -15.40
C ILE A 353 -5.93 -0.04 -15.28
N TYR A 354 -5.21 -1.16 -15.18
CA TYR A 354 -5.80 -2.39 -14.65
C TYR A 354 -5.87 -2.29 -13.13
N LEU A 355 -7.05 -2.51 -12.55
CA LEU A 355 -7.24 -2.59 -11.10
C LEU A 355 -8.16 -3.76 -10.75
N TYR A 356 -7.63 -4.72 -9.98
CA TYR A 356 -8.40 -5.74 -9.30
C TYR A 356 -8.02 -5.80 -7.82
N ILE A 357 -9.03 -6.03 -6.97
CA ILE A 357 -8.90 -6.10 -5.50
C ILE A 357 -9.84 -7.18 -4.95
N MET A 358 -11.08 -7.14 -5.43
CA MET A 358 -12.14 -8.09 -5.09
C MET A 358 -13.12 -8.22 -6.28
N PRO A 359 -13.83 -9.36 -6.44
CA PRO A 359 -14.93 -9.47 -7.39
C PRO A 359 -16.06 -8.47 -7.10
N GLY A 360 -16.71 -7.98 -8.15
CA GLY A 360 -17.76 -6.95 -8.05
C GLY A 360 -17.20 -5.52 -7.85
N GLU A 361 -18.12 -4.58 -7.63
CA GLU A 361 -17.80 -3.14 -7.54
C GLU A 361 -17.54 -2.64 -6.11
N LEU A 362 -17.96 -3.41 -5.09
CA LEU A 362 -17.87 -3.03 -3.69
C LEU A 362 -16.69 -3.74 -3.00
N ILE A 363 -15.73 -2.95 -2.52
CA ILE A 363 -14.60 -3.42 -1.72
C ILE A 363 -15.02 -3.39 -0.24
N ARG A 364 -14.79 -4.49 0.49
CA ARG A 364 -15.25 -4.72 1.87
C ARG A 364 -14.26 -5.56 2.65
N ALA A 365 -14.45 -5.68 3.97
CA ALA A 365 -13.73 -6.64 4.80
C ALA A 365 -13.85 -8.07 4.22
N ARG A 366 -12.74 -8.81 4.18
CA ARG A 366 -12.76 -10.23 3.77
C ARG A 366 -13.32 -11.12 4.86
N GLU A 367 -13.02 -10.79 6.10
CA GLU A 367 -13.50 -11.50 7.28
C GLU A 367 -14.19 -10.49 8.21
N SER A 368 -15.29 -10.92 8.83
CA SER A 368 -15.99 -10.17 9.86
C SER A 368 -16.41 -11.16 10.93
N PHE A 369 -15.70 -11.15 12.05
CA PHE A 369 -15.83 -12.13 13.11
C PHE A 369 -16.16 -11.44 14.43
N LEU A 370 -17.00 -12.06 15.27
CA LEU A 370 -17.26 -11.61 16.63
C LEU A 370 -16.46 -12.49 17.59
N GLY A 371 -15.23 -12.05 17.88
CA GLY A 371 -14.32 -12.75 18.77
C GLY A 371 -14.74 -12.59 20.23
N LYS A 372 -14.71 -13.71 20.98
CA LYS A 372 -14.79 -13.69 22.44
C LYS A 372 -13.39 -13.64 23.02
N VAL A 373 -12.99 -12.48 23.53
CA VAL A 373 -11.77 -12.33 24.34
C VAL A 373 -12.22 -12.18 25.79
N PHE A 374 -11.92 -13.19 26.61
CA PHE A 374 -12.51 -13.40 27.94
C PHE A 374 -14.06 -13.37 27.92
N ILE A 375 -14.64 -12.21 28.23
CA ILE A 375 -16.08 -11.97 28.42
C ILE A 375 -16.64 -10.97 27.39
N ALA A 376 -15.78 -10.33 26.59
CA ALA A 376 -16.16 -9.28 25.64
C ALA A 376 -16.32 -9.82 24.21
N LEU A 377 -17.37 -9.36 23.51
CA LEU A 377 -17.59 -9.58 22.08
C LEU A 377 -16.95 -8.45 21.28
N ILE A 378 -15.74 -8.70 20.76
CA ILE A 378 -14.99 -7.77 19.92
C ILE A 378 -15.31 -8.07 18.45
N PRO A 379 -15.89 -7.12 17.69
CA PRO A 379 -16.00 -7.27 16.25
C PRO A 379 -14.60 -7.07 15.66
N LEU A 380 -14.11 -8.09 14.97
CA LEU A 380 -12.85 -8.06 14.24
C LEU A 380 -13.19 -8.06 12.76
N GLN A 381 -12.91 -6.93 12.11
CA GLN A 381 -13.06 -6.79 10.66
C GLN A 381 -11.69 -6.75 10.02
N ARG A 382 -11.43 -7.69 9.10
CA ARG A 382 -10.10 -7.86 8.51
C ARG A 382 -10.10 -7.48 7.03
N TYR A 383 -9.18 -6.58 6.68
CA TYR A 383 -9.03 -5.94 5.39
C TYR A 383 -7.70 -6.35 4.73
N ASP A 384 -7.51 -7.66 4.55
CA ASP A 384 -6.37 -8.23 3.83
C ASP A 384 -6.66 -8.19 2.31
N LEU A 385 -6.61 -6.99 1.74
CA LEU A 385 -7.04 -6.70 0.38
C LEU A 385 -5.88 -6.89 -0.63
N PRO A 386 -5.98 -7.85 -1.56
CA PRO A 386 -4.92 -8.13 -2.52
C PRO A 386 -5.03 -7.19 -3.73
N TYR A 387 -4.13 -6.22 -3.87
CA TYR A 387 -4.08 -5.37 -5.05
C TYR A 387 -3.37 -6.08 -6.20
N ASP A 388 -4.10 -6.21 -7.31
CA ASP A 388 -3.57 -6.43 -8.64
C ASP A 388 -3.67 -5.10 -9.40
N VAL A 389 -2.54 -4.52 -9.79
CA VAL A 389 -2.47 -3.23 -10.48
C VAL A 389 -1.49 -3.34 -11.65
N SER A 390 -1.90 -2.84 -12.81
CA SER A 390 -0.95 -2.49 -13.88
C SER A 390 -1.21 -1.07 -14.37
N TYR A 391 -0.14 -0.32 -14.66
CA TYR A 391 -0.25 1.03 -15.22
C TYR A 391 0.97 1.39 -16.10
N PRO A 392 0.76 2.17 -17.18
CA PRO A 392 1.85 2.66 -18.03
C PRO A 392 2.64 3.82 -17.40
N SER A 393 3.89 3.98 -17.80
CA SER A 393 4.69 5.19 -17.60
C SER A 393 5.41 5.55 -18.90
N LEU A 394 5.19 6.76 -19.39
CA LEU A 394 5.93 7.33 -20.51
C LEU A 394 7.24 7.94 -19.96
N VAL A 395 8.38 7.39 -20.36
CA VAL A 395 9.70 7.92 -19.99
C VAL A 395 10.19 8.85 -21.08
N GLN A 396 10.80 9.97 -20.67
CA GLN A 396 11.46 10.94 -21.54
C GLN A 396 12.91 11.08 -21.11
N VAL A 397 13.85 10.95 -22.05
CA VAL A 397 15.25 11.33 -21.90
C VAL A 397 15.49 12.59 -22.72
N HIS A 398 16.01 13.64 -22.08
CA HIS A 398 16.13 14.97 -22.68
C HIS A 398 17.57 15.50 -22.64
N ASP A 399 17.99 16.16 -23.73
CA ASP A 399 19.26 16.91 -23.84
C ASP A 399 19.01 18.32 -24.41
N ASP A 400 19.12 19.36 -23.58
CA ASP A 400 19.04 20.78 -24.00
C ASP A 400 20.06 21.15 -25.09
N TYR A 401 21.25 20.57 -25.03
CA TYR A 401 22.41 21.01 -25.82
C TYR A 401 22.37 20.46 -27.25
N ALA A 402 21.61 19.40 -27.48
CA ALA A 402 21.42 18.79 -28.79
C ALA A 402 20.93 19.78 -29.86
N PHE A 403 21.32 19.49 -31.10
CA PHE A 403 21.13 20.28 -32.31
C PHE A 403 21.53 21.76 -32.16
N ALA A 404 22.69 22.00 -31.53
CA ALA A 404 23.23 23.31 -31.18
C ALA A 404 22.30 24.15 -30.27
N GLY A 405 21.80 23.54 -29.19
CA GLY A 405 20.97 24.20 -28.20
C GLY A 405 19.49 24.32 -28.58
N LYS A 406 18.97 23.40 -29.39
CA LYS A 406 17.53 23.32 -29.72
C LYS A 406 16.76 22.34 -28.83
N GLY A 407 17.46 21.49 -28.08
CA GLY A 407 16.87 20.35 -27.40
C GLY A 407 16.75 19.12 -28.30
N TYR A 408 16.74 17.95 -27.68
CA TYR A 408 16.30 16.69 -28.27
C TYR A 408 15.63 15.82 -27.20
N ASP A 409 14.55 15.16 -27.59
CA ASP A 409 13.75 14.29 -26.73
C ASP A 409 13.73 12.86 -27.28
N PHE A 410 13.86 11.90 -26.37
CA PHE A 410 13.70 10.48 -26.66
C PHE A 410 12.68 9.86 -25.70
N PHE A 411 11.57 9.37 -26.24
CA PHE A 411 10.44 8.83 -25.49
C PHE A 411 10.36 7.31 -25.62
N PHE A 412 10.09 6.60 -24.52
CA PHE A 412 9.78 5.16 -24.53
C PHE A 412 8.78 4.80 -23.42
N GLY A 413 8.05 3.69 -23.58
CA GLY A 413 7.12 3.21 -22.56
C GLY A 413 7.77 2.23 -21.57
N LEU A 414 7.31 2.27 -20.32
CA LEU A 414 7.45 1.20 -19.34
C LEU A 414 6.06 0.86 -18.77
N GLU A 415 5.87 -0.36 -18.28
CA GLU A 415 4.63 -0.78 -17.60
C GLU A 415 4.92 -1.43 -16.24
N ALA A 416 4.29 -0.89 -15.19
CA ALA A 416 4.33 -1.45 -13.85
C ALA A 416 3.27 -2.56 -13.69
N ASN A 417 3.59 -3.62 -12.95
CA ASN A 417 2.83 -4.86 -12.85
C ASN A 417 2.89 -5.52 -11.46
N VAL A 418 1.99 -5.12 -10.56
CA VAL A 418 1.84 -5.65 -9.19
C VAL A 418 0.73 -6.71 -9.16
N ARG A 419 0.95 -7.85 -8.49
CA ARG A 419 -0.11 -8.86 -8.24
C ARG A 419 -0.11 -9.30 -6.78
N ASN A 420 -1.30 -9.39 -6.17
CA ASN A 420 -1.52 -9.80 -4.79
C ASN A 420 -0.66 -9.01 -3.76
N ASN A 421 -0.52 -7.70 -3.96
CA ASN A 421 0.41 -6.82 -3.20
C ASN A 421 1.91 -7.17 -3.34
N VAL A 422 2.31 -7.97 -4.33
CA VAL A 422 3.68 -8.44 -4.56
C VAL A 422 4.17 -7.96 -5.94
N VAL A 423 5.46 -7.66 -6.00
CA VAL A 423 6.20 -7.34 -7.23
C VAL A 423 6.41 -8.63 -8.03
N LEU A 424 6.09 -8.62 -9.33
CA LEU A 424 6.29 -9.80 -10.17
C LEU A 424 7.76 -9.90 -10.63
N ASP A 425 8.49 -10.90 -10.14
CA ASP A 425 9.76 -11.36 -10.71
C ASP A 425 9.55 -12.60 -11.61
N GLU A 426 10.46 -12.87 -12.55
CA GLU A 426 10.40 -14.07 -13.41
C GLU A 426 10.46 -15.38 -12.60
N THR A 427 10.93 -15.29 -11.35
CA THR A 427 11.06 -16.40 -10.40
C THR A 427 9.90 -16.56 -9.42
N SER A 428 8.80 -15.78 -9.50
CA SER A 428 7.59 -15.92 -8.65
C SER A 428 6.72 -17.14 -9.00
N ALA A 429 7.37 -18.28 -9.21
CA ALA A 429 6.77 -19.60 -9.09
C ALA A 429 6.39 -19.88 -7.63
N GLY A 430 5.22 -19.38 -7.21
CA GLY A 430 4.48 -19.96 -6.08
C GLY A 430 4.46 -19.16 -4.77
N VAL A 431 3.66 -18.09 -4.74
CA VAL A 431 2.82 -17.81 -3.57
C VAL A 431 1.35 -17.83 -3.97
N ALA A 432 0.94 -18.94 -4.60
CA ALA A 432 -0.46 -19.35 -4.68
C ALA A 432 -0.94 -19.83 -3.29
N SER A 433 -0.94 -18.92 -2.31
CA SER A 433 -1.48 -19.17 -0.98
C SER A 433 -3.01 -19.22 -1.03
N GLN A 434 -3.51 -20.39 -1.40
CA GLN A 434 -4.74 -21.05 -0.92
C GLN A 434 -6.02 -20.22 -0.68
N LEU A 435 -6.19 -19.06 -1.33
CA LEU A 435 -7.46 -18.32 -1.34
C LEU A 435 -8.02 -18.08 -2.74
N ALA A 436 -7.56 -18.88 -3.71
CA ALA A 436 -8.37 -19.34 -4.85
C ALA A 436 -9.47 -20.34 -4.42
N GLY A 437 -9.97 -20.20 -3.18
CA GLY A 437 -11.36 -20.49 -2.85
C GLY A 437 -12.23 -19.50 -3.61
N GLY A 438 -12.29 -19.68 -4.93
CA GLY A 438 -13.21 -19.00 -5.81
C GLY A 438 -14.62 -19.38 -5.41
N ALA A 439 -15.17 -18.61 -4.48
CA ALA A 439 -16.53 -18.13 -4.68
C ALA A 439 -16.52 -17.30 -5.97
N ASP A 440 -16.53 -18.03 -7.09
CA ASP A 440 -17.24 -17.67 -8.30
C ASP A 440 -18.41 -16.79 -7.88
N SER A 441 -18.47 -15.56 -8.40
CA SER A 441 -19.51 -14.60 -8.03
C SER A 441 -20.82 -15.20 -8.52
N GLY A 442 -21.45 -15.98 -7.64
CA GLY A 442 -22.16 -17.16 -8.11
C GLY A 442 -23.32 -16.79 -9.00
N GLN A 443 -23.83 -17.78 -9.71
CA GLN A 443 -24.99 -17.64 -10.61
C GLN A 443 -26.14 -16.81 -9.98
N LEU A 444 -26.26 -16.82 -8.64
CA LEU A 444 -27.04 -15.91 -7.81
C LEU A 444 -26.99 -14.41 -8.17
N CYS A 445 -25.84 -13.87 -8.58
CA CYS A 445 -25.64 -12.44 -8.84
C CYS A 445 -25.82 -12.02 -10.31
N ASP A 446 -25.86 -12.96 -11.24
CA ASP A 446 -26.07 -12.66 -12.66
C ASP A 446 -27.45 -12.00 -12.85
N PRO A 447 -27.54 -10.80 -13.44
CA PRO A 447 -28.82 -10.15 -13.74
C PRO A 447 -29.79 -11.04 -14.54
N ARG A 448 -29.27 -11.96 -15.37
CA ARG A 448 -30.07 -12.93 -16.16
C ARG A 448 -30.76 -13.98 -15.30
N GLN A 449 -30.26 -14.22 -14.08
CA GLN A 449 -30.86 -15.16 -13.13
C GLN A 449 -31.93 -14.51 -12.23
N ARG A 450 -32.14 -13.18 -12.31
CA ARG A 450 -33.16 -12.42 -11.55
C ARG A 450 -34.57 -12.64 -12.13
N ASN A 451 -35.05 -13.88 -12.05
CA ASN A 451 -36.26 -14.38 -12.70
C ASN A 451 -37.50 -14.47 -11.78
N SER A 452 -37.50 -13.80 -10.62
CA SER A 452 -38.68 -13.69 -9.76
C SER A 452 -39.80 -12.84 -10.37
N GLY A 453 -40.97 -12.84 -9.71
CA GLY A 453 -41.93 -11.75 -9.87
C GLY A 453 -41.35 -10.42 -9.37
N ASP A 454 -42.03 -9.31 -9.61
CA ASP A 454 -41.60 -8.00 -9.10
C ASP A 454 -41.84 -7.92 -7.59
N TYR A 455 -40.79 -7.61 -6.84
CA TYR A 455 -40.85 -7.38 -5.40
C TYR A 455 -40.85 -5.89 -5.10
N THR A 456 -41.81 -5.46 -4.28
CA THR A 456 -41.83 -4.09 -3.73
C THR A 456 -41.43 -4.13 -2.25
N VAL A 457 -40.41 -3.36 -1.89
CA VAL A 457 -39.90 -3.22 -0.52
C VAL A 457 -40.03 -1.76 -0.10
N ARG A 458 -40.94 -1.47 0.82
CA ARG A 458 -41.04 -0.17 1.47
C ARG A 458 -40.03 -0.08 2.62
N VAL A 459 -39.22 0.99 2.67
CA VAL A 459 -38.22 1.20 3.73
C VAL A 459 -38.55 2.48 4.50
N GLN A 460 -38.63 2.36 5.83
CA GLN A 460 -38.96 3.46 6.73
C GLN A 460 -38.16 3.37 8.03
N ASP A 461 -38.11 4.44 8.81
CA ASP A 461 -37.52 4.43 10.14
C ASP A 461 -38.54 4.04 11.22
N HIS A 462 -38.08 3.91 12.46
CA HIS A 462 -38.94 3.60 13.62
C HIS A 462 -40.02 4.66 13.90
N GLN A 463 -39.91 5.87 13.32
CA GLN A 463 -40.88 6.96 13.43
C GLN A 463 -41.83 7.02 12.21
N GLY A 464 -41.74 6.05 11.29
CA GLY A 464 -42.57 5.95 10.09
C GLY A 464 -42.14 6.88 8.94
N ARG A 465 -40.99 7.55 9.06
CA ARG A 465 -40.46 8.43 8.00
C ARG A 465 -39.80 7.58 6.91
N PRO A 466 -39.93 7.94 5.62
CA PRO A 466 -39.32 7.18 4.53
C PRO A 466 -37.78 7.23 4.60
N VAL A 467 -37.11 6.11 4.34
CA VAL A 467 -35.64 6.06 4.27
C VAL A 467 -35.19 5.89 2.83
N ASP A 468 -34.75 6.99 2.23
CA ASP A 468 -34.26 7.06 0.86
C ASP A 468 -32.86 6.44 0.70
N GLY A 469 -32.59 5.84 -0.46
CA GLY A 469 -31.29 5.28 -0.82
C GLY A 469 -30.77 4.21 0.14
N ALA A 470 -31.65 3.39 0.73
CA ALA A 470 -31.28 2.20 1.47
C ALA A 470 -31.00 1.06 0.48
N VAL A 471 -29.87 0.39 0.61
CA VAL A 471 -29.45 -0.70 -0.30
C VAL A 471 -30.22 -1.96 0.07
N VAL A 472 -30.85 -2.59 -0.92
CA VAL A 472 -31.56 -3.86 -0.79
C VAL A 472 -30.70 -4.96 -1.43
N SER A 473 -30.33 -5.95 -0.63
CA SER A 473 -29.39 -7.02 -0.99
C SER A 473 -29.97 -8.40 -0.65
N PHE A 474 -29.58 -9.42 -1.41
CA PHE A 474 -29.92 -10.81 -1.18
C PHE A 474 -28.65 -11.61 -0.89
N ALA A 475 -28.61 -12.31 0.24
CA ALA A 475 -27.51 -13.20 0.59
C ALA A 475 -27.98 -14.66 0.65
N SER A 476 -27.23 -15.59 0.06
CA SER A 476 -27.50 -17.03 0.15
C SER A 476 -26.21 -17.76 0.48
N SER A 477 -26.21 -18.50 1.58
CA SER A 477 -25.01 -19.12 2.14
C SER A 477 -23.87 -18.08 2.30
N VAL A 478 -22.75 -18.24 1.60
CA VAL A 478 -21.59 -17.34 1.60
C VAL A 478 -21.64 -16.22 0.54
N GLN A 479 -22.64 -16.23 -0.35
CA GLN A 479 -22.74 -15.25 -1.45
C GLN A 479 -23.68 -14.10 -1.06
N PHE A 480 -23.28 -12.87 -1.38
CA PHE A 480 -24.02 -11.63 -1.10
C PHE A 480 -24.19 -10.83 -2.39
N CYS A 481 -25.41 -10.40 -2.69
CA CYS A 481 -25.72 -9.69 -3.93
C CYS A 481 -26.55 -8.41 -3.72
N PRO A 482 -26.04 -7.22 -4.09
CA PRO A 482 -26.85 -6.01 -4.13
C PRO A 482 -27.85 -6.08 -5.29
N ILE A 483 -29.13 -5.89 -4.99
CA ILE A 483 -30.23 -6.00 -5.95
C ILE A 483 -30.65 -4.62 -6.45
N GLY A 484 -30.79 -3.64 -5.53
CA GLY A 484 -31.12 -2.25 -5.87
C GLY A 484 -31.13 -1.34 -4.64
N ARG A 485 -31.81 -0.19 -4.73
CA ARG A 485 -31.92 0.81 -3.66
C ARG A 485 -33.37 1.26 -3.49
N SER A 486 -33.77 1.69 -2.30
CA SER A 486 -35.03 2.42 -2.11
C SER A 486 -34.93 3.82 -2.72
N GLU A 487 -36.00 4.26 -3.38
CA GLU A 487 -36.13 5.60 -3.96
C GLU A 487 -37.39 6.27 -3.42
N LEU A 488 -37.33 7.58 -3.18
CA LEU A 488 -38.50 8.38 -2.83
C LEU A 488 -39.48 8.49 -4.00
N ASN A 489 -40.78 8.36 -3.69
CA ASN A 489 -41.84 8.74 -4.63
C ASN A 489 -41.81 10.25 -4.94
N ALA A 490 -42.49 10.66 -6.01
CA ALA A 490 -42.50 12.05 -6.48
C ALA A 490 -43.05 13.08 -5.47
N GLN A 491 -43.67 12.63 -4.38
CA GLN A 491 -44.19 13.45 -3.27
C GLN A 491 -43.28 13.44 -2.03
N GLY A 492 -42.20 12.66 -2.01
CA GLY A 492 -41.26 12.55 -0.89
C GLY A 492 -41.82 11.86 0.37
N THR A 493 -42.94 11.15 0.26
CA THR A 493 -43.69 10.58 1.39
C THR A 493 -43.42 9.09 1.64
N ILE A 494 -42.92 8.36 0.64
CA ILE A 494 -42.68 6.92 0.69
C ILE A 494 -41.34 6.63 0.00
N ALA A 495 -40.47 5.85 0.62
CA ALA A 495 -39.29 5.28 -0.01
C ALA A 495 -39.51 3.79 -0.30
N THR A 496 -39.36 3.39 -1.57
CA THR A 496 -39.61 2.03 -2.05
C THR A 496 -38.52 1.57 -3.00
N PHE A 497 -38.08 0.34 -2.85
CA PHE A 497 -37.36 -0.40 -3.88
C PHE A 497 -38.35 -1.27 -4.66
N ALA A 498 -38.23 -1.32 -5.98
CA ALA A 498 -38.95 -2.25 -6.84
C ALA A 498 -37.97 -3.01 -7.74
N GLY A 499 -38.02 -4.34 -7.76
CA GLY A 499 -37.15 -5.13 -8.63
C GLY A 499 -37.24 -6.64 -8.43
N LYS A 500 -36.39 -7.38 -9.15
CA LYS A 500 -36.40 -8.85 -9.21
C LYS A 500 -35.19 -9.47 -8.52
N PHE A 501 -35.44 -10.61 -7.90
CA PHE A 501 -34.49 -11.45 -7.18
C PHE A 501 -34.26 -12.76 -7.95
N PRO A 502 -33.16 -13.49 -7.70
CA PRO A 502 -32.94 -14.81 -8.27
C PRO A 502 -33.84 -15.87 -7.60
N THR A 503 -34.57 -16.66 -8.39
CA THR A 503 -35.35 -17.80 -7.86
C THR A 503 -34.50 -19.07 -7.80
N GLY A 504 -34.92 -20.05 -6.99
CA GLY A 504 -34.22 -21.33 -6.83
C GLY A 504 -33.16 -21.35 -5.72
N ALA A 505 -32.91 -20.23 -5.06
CA ALA A 505 -32.06 -20.15 -3.87
C ALA A 505 -32.84 -19.61 -2.66
N ILE A 506 -32.63 -20.23 -1.49
CA ILE A 506 -33.17 -19.75 -0.21
C ILE A 506 -32.06 -18.99 0.51
N GLY A 507 -32.34 -17.75 0.90
CA GLY A 507 -31.34 -16.86 1.49
C GLY A 507 -31.92 -15.96 2.59
N ALA A 508 -31.32 -14.79 2.74
CA ALA A 508 -31.78 -13.70 3.58
C ALA A 508 -31.87 -12.41 2.74
N LEU A 509 -32.87 -11.59 3.02
CA LEU A 509 -32.98 -10.23 2.49
C LEU A 509 -32.35 -9.26 3.49
N LEU A 510 -31.37 -8.48 3.05
CA LEU A 510 -30.70 -7.47 3.85
C LEU A 510 -31.06 -6.08 3.33
N VAL A 511 -31.34 -5.13 4.24
CA VAL A 511 -31.58 -3.73 3.90
C VAL A 511 -30.73 -2.83 4.78
N GLU A 512 -29.92 -1.99 4.14
CA GLU A 512 -28.81 -1.27 4.78
C GLU A 512 -28.79 0.21 4.41
N LYS A 513 -28.58 1.09 5.40
CA LYS A 513 -28.42 2.54 5.19
C LYS A 513 -27.45 3.10 6.22
N ALA A 514 -26.48 3.91 5.77
CA ALA A 514 -25.58 4.63 6.66
C ALA A 514 -26.37 5.47 7.68
N GLY A 515 -26.00 5.37 8.97
CA GLY A 515 -26.72 6.00 10.09
C GLY A 515 -27.91 5.20 10.64
N TYR A 516 -28.20 4.02 10.09
CA TYR A 516 -29.26 3.11 10.55
C TYR A 516 -28.75 1.67 10.72
N THR A 517 -29.51 0.85 11.43
CA THR A 517 -29.26 -0.59 11.56
C THR A 517 -29.57 -1.35 10.28
N THR A 518 -28.71 -2.30 9.90
CA THR A 518 -29.05 -3.36 8.94
C THR A 518 -30.27 -4.15 9.41
N HIS A 519 -31.30 -4.25 8.57
CA HIS A 519 -32.41 -5.17 8.77
C HIS A 519 -32.17 -6.46 8.00
N VAL A 520 -32.35 -7.62 8.65
CA VAL A 520 -32.17 -8.94 8.04
C VAL A 520 -33.46 -9.76 8.17
N LYS A 521 -34.07 -10.10 7.03
CA LYS A 521 -35.17 -11.06 6.95
C LYS A 521 -34.61 -12.42 6.52
N ASN A 522 -34.33 -13.26 7.50
CA ASN A 522 -33.89 -14.65 7.30
C ASN A 522 -34.97 -15.50 6.61
N TYR A 523 -34.55 -16.54 5.87
CA TYR A 523 -35.42 -17.44 5.10
C TYR A 523 -36.27 -16.72 4.04
N PHE A 524 -35.64 -15.82 3.29
CA PHE A 524 -36.23 -15.22 2.10
C PHE A 524 -36.07 -16.18 0.90
N ASN A 525 -37.20 -16.56 0.29
CA ASN A 525 -37.28 -17.43 -0.89
C ASN A 525 -38.08 -16.71 -1.99
N PRO A 526 -37.41 -16.12 -3.00
CA PRO A 526 -38.07 -15.41 -4.08
C PRO A 526 -38.99 -16.31 -4.92
N LYS A 527 -40.28 -15.95 -4.94
CA LYS A 527 -41.31 -16.56 -5.80
C LYS A 527 -41.39 -15.88 -7.17
N THR A 528 -41.94 -16.60 -8.14
CA THR A 528 -42.26 -16.09 -9.49
C THR A 528 -43.48 -15.15 -9.53
N GLU A 529 -44.24 -15.05 -8.44
CA GLU A 529 -45.38 -14.15 -8.29
C GLU A 529 -44.94 -12.75 -7.79
N ASN A 530 -45.57 -11.69 -8.31
CA ASN A 530 -45.34 -10.32 -7.83
C ASN A 530 -45.77 -10.22 -6.36
N THR A 531 -44.90 -9.64 -5.52
CA THR A 531 -45.04 -9.70 -4.06
C THR A 531 -44.67 -8.36 -3.43
N GLU A 532 -45.59 -7.74 -2.70
CA GLU A 532 -45.27 -6.63 -1.80
C GLU A 532 -44.83 -7.19 -0.44
N LEU A 533 -43.72 -6.70 0.09
CA LEU A 533 -43.19 -7.11 1.39
C LEU A 533 -43.59 -6.12 2.48
N ASP A 534 -43.78 -6.64 3.71
CA ASP A 534 -44.05 -5.82 4.89
C ASP A 534 -43.02 -4.68 5.04
N PRO A 535 -43.43 -3.47 5.46
CA PRO A 535 -42.53 -2.33 5.57
C PRO A 535 -41.32 -2.63 6.45
N ILE A 536 -40.12 -2.51 5.87
CA ILE A 536 -38.87 -2.74 6.56
C ILE A 536 -38.52 -1.49 7.38
N VAL A 537 -38.47 -1.69 8.70
CA VAL A 537 -38.19 -0.64 9.68
C VAL A 537 -36.72 -0.67 10.07
N LEU A 538 -35.97 0.39 9.75
CA LEU A 538 -34.59 0.56 10.18
C LEU A 538 -34.55 1.43 11.46
N LYS A 539 -33.79 0.99 12.47
CA LYS A 539 -33.58 1.78 13.70
C LYS A 539 -32.41 2.76 13.48
N PRO A 540 -32.55 4.07 13.75
CA PRO A 540 -31.43 5.01 13.60
C PRO A 540 -30.38 4.81 14.69
N VAL A 541 -29.12 5.09 14.37
CA VAL A 541 -28.00 5.13 15.35
C VAL A 541 -27.97 6.51 16.01
N ILE A 542 -27.97 6.53 17.34
CA ILE A 542 -28.05 7.73 18.18
C ILE A 542 -26.71 7.93 18.91
N ASN A 543 -26.10 9.10 18.74
CA ASN A 543 -24.91 9.48 19.49
C ASN A 543 -25.31 10.09 20.84
N LYS A 544 -24.74 9.57 21.93
CA LYS A 544 -24.86 10.11 23.31
C LYS A 544 -23.47 10.48 23.84
N SER A 545 -23.40 11.44 24.76
CA SER A 545 -22.17 11.77 25.47
C SER A 545 -22.12 11.05 26.81
N VAL A 546 -20.95 10.54 27.20
CA VAL A 546 -20.72 9.79 28.44
C VAL A 546 -19.78 10.57 29.34
N LEU A 547 -20.18 10.72 30.60
CA LEU A 547 -19.46 11.37 31.68
C LEU A 547 -19.35 10.41 32.87
N ALA A 548 -18.15 10.25 33.42
CA ALA A 548 -17.84 9.33 34.50
C ALA A 548 -17.40 10.06 35.78
N ARG A 549 -17.85 9.60 36.95
CA ARG A 549 -17.42 10.12 38.27
C ARG A 549 -17.35 9.00 39.32
N LYS A 550 -16.46 9.17 40.31
CA LYS A 550 -16.20 8.25 41.43
C LYS A 550 -16.86 8.73 42.72
N VAL A 551 -17.12 7.79 43.63
CA VAL A 551 -17.60 8.06 45.00
C VAL A 551 -16.78 7.27 46.03
N ASN A 552 -16.67 7.80 47.24
CA ASN A 552 -15.94 7.15 48.34
C ASN A 552 -16.88 6.26 49.16
N VAL A 553 -16.40 5.08 49.55
CA VAL A 553 -17.17 4.15 50.41
C VAL A 553 -16.41 3.95 51.72
N ASP A 554 -17.01 4.42 52.80
CA ASP A 554 -16.40 4.35 54.12
C ASP A 554 -16.98 3.19 54.93
N PHE A 555 -16.11 2.33 55.46
CA PHE A 555 -16.52 1.31 56.41
C PHE A 555 -16.68 1.93 57.80
N LEU A 556 -17.89 2.41 58.10
CA LEU A 556 -18.21 3.02 59.38
C LEU A 556 -18.68 1.95 60.37
N THR A 557 -17.98 1.82 61.50
CA THR A 557 -18.52 1.07 62.64
C THR A 557 -19.60 1.94 63.28
N VAL A 558 -20.87 1.63 63.02
CA VAL A 558 -22.01 2.37 63.56
C VAL A 558 -22.33 1.84 64.96
N ASP A 559 -22.78 2.73 65.84
CA ASP A 559 -22.93 2.48 67.26
C ASP A 559 -23.79 1.25 67.62
N TYR A 560 -23.48 0.71 68.80
CA TYR A 560 -23.96 -0.55 69.31
C TYR A 560 -25.48 -0.70 69.32
N VAL A 561 -25.96 -1.90 68.97
CA VAL A 561 -27.32 -2.32 69.28
C VAL A 561 -27.34 -2.91 70.69
N ASP A 562 -28.02 -2.22 71.61
CA ASP A 562 -28.24 -2.72 72.97
C ASP A 562 -29.15 -3.96 72.95
N THR A 563 -28.59 -5.10 73.33
CA THR A 563 -29.35 -6.31 73.62
C THR A 563 -29.44 -6.55 75.13
N PRO A 564 -30.38 -7.38 75.62
CA PRO A 564 -30.44 -7.74 77.04
C PRO A 564 -29.16 -8.42 77.59
N ALA A 565 -28.25 -8.87 76.72
CA ALA A 565 -26.97 -9.46 77.08
C ALA A 565 -25.77 -8.48 76.96
N GLY A 566 -26.03 -7.23 76.58
CA GLY A 566 -25.02 -6.19 76.35
C GLY A 566 -25.09 -5.58 74.95
N SER A 567 -24.36 -4.48 74.78
CA SER A 567 -24.25 -3.68 73.57
C SER A 567 -23.40 -4.43 72.53
N ILE A 568 -23.98 -4.80 71.37
CA ILE A 568 -23.28 -5.52 70.30
C ILE A 568 -22.92 -4.51 69.19
N PRO A 569 -21.63 -4.36 68.80
CA PRO A 569 -21.24 -3.45 67.72
C PRO A 569 -21.68 -4.03 66.37
N VAL A 570 -22.47 -3.26 65.62
CA VAL A 570 -22.90 -3.65 64.27
C VAL A 570 -21.98 -2.99 63.25
N LYS A 571 -21.13 -3.81 62.61
CA LYS A 571 -20.28 -3.36 61.50
C LYS A 571 -21.08 -3.30 60.20
N GLY A 572 -20.99 -2.20 59.45
CA GLY A 572 -21.68 -2.03 58.17
C GLY A 572 -20.95 -1.05 57.25
N TRP A 573 -21.23 -1.17 55.95
CA TRP A 573 -20.74 -0.24 54.94
C TRP A 573 -21.64 0.99 54.87
N VAL A 574 -21.06 2.19 54.78
CA VAL A 574 -21.82 3.45 54.64
C VAL A 574 -21.27 4.25 53.47
N LEU A 575 -22.12 4.45 52.45
CA LEU A 575 -21.79 5.29 51.31
C LEU A 575 -21.70 6.76 51.76
N ARG A 576 -20.56 7.42 51.51
CA ARG A 576 -20.45 8.88 51.64
C ARG A 576 -20.41 9.49 50.23
N PRO A 577 -21.49 10.14 49.76
CA PRO A 577 -21.52 10.71 48.41
C PRO A 577 -20.58 11.92 48.29
N SER A 578 -19.30 11.65 47.97
CA SER A 578 -18.31 12.64 47.55
C SER A 578 -18.03 12.46 46.05
N ASP A 579 -18.62 13.32 45.23
CA ASP A 579 -18.52 13.25 43.77
C ASP A 579 -17.11 13.69 43.30
N GLN A 580 -16.27 12.74 42.92
CA GLN A 580 -14.88 13.00 42.49
C GLN A 580 -14.66 12.66 41.01
N PRO A 581 -13.84 13.43 40.27
CA PRO A 581 -13.41 13.07 38.93
C PRO A 581 -12.52 11.81 38.95
N LEU A 582 -12.38 11.16 37.80
CA LEU A 582 -11.34 10.15 37.58
C LEU A 582 -9.95 10.82 37.69
N GLN A 583 -9.00 10.14 38.32
CA GLN A 583 -7.61 10.60 38.41
C GLN A 583 -6.93 10.50 37.03
N ALA A 584 -5.85 11.27 36.81
CA ALA A 584 -5.18 11.33 35.51
C ALA A 584 -4.62 9.97 35.04
N ASN A 585 -4.31 9.07 35.98
CA ASN A 585 -3.88 7.69 35.77
C ASN A 585 -5.04 6.67 35.82
N GLU A 586 -6.30 7.11 35.84
CA GLU A 586 -7.46 6.22 35.85
C GLU A 586 -8.19 6.22 34.50
N LYS A 587 -8.60 5.02 34.09
CA LYS A 587 -9.25 4.70 32.82
C LYS A 587 -10.50 3.88 33.10
N LEU A 588 -11.65 4.39 32.66
CA LEU A 588 -12.94 3.74 32.80
C LEU A 588 -13.43 3.22 31.44
N THR A 589 -13.59 1.91 31.32
CA THR A 589 -14.22 1.28 30.16
C THR A 589 -15.68 0.97 30.50
N VAL A 590 -16.60 1.59 29.76
CA VAL A 590 -18.04 1.32 29.84
C VAL A 590 -18.44 0.51 28.61
N ILE A 591 -19.01 -0.67 28.83
CA ILE A 591 -19.49 -1.59 27.79
C ILE A 591 -21.00 -1.70 27.93
N MET A 592 -21.73 -1.54 26.82
CA MET A 592 -23.18 -1.59 26.74
C MET A 592 -23.61 -2.67 25.75
N GLU A 593 -24.12 -3.80 26.24
CA GLU A 593 -24.67 -4.89 25.44
C GLU A 593 -26.19 -4.73 25.30
N ARG A 594 -26.71 -4.59 24.07
CA ARG A 594 -28.14 -4.51 23.81
C ARG A 594 -28.77 -5.89 23.96
N GLN A 595 -29.71 -6.02 24.90
CA GLN A 595 -30.54 -7.20 25.03
C GLN A 595 -31.38 -7.38 23.76
N LYS A 596 -31.30 -8.57 23.18
CA LYS A 596 -32.04 -8.92 21.96
C LYS A 596 -33.54 -8.91 22.23
N GLU A 597 -34.30 -8.22 21.39
CA GLU A 597 -35.77 -8.25 21.42
C GLU A 597 -36.32 -9.52 20.75
N ASN A 598 -35.53 -10.16 19.87
CA ASN A 598 -35.85 -11.48 19.32
C ASN A 598 -34.58 -12.35 19.11
N PRO A 599 -34.68 -13.70 19.12
CA PRO A 599 -33.51 -14.59 19.05
C PRO A 599 -32.59 -14.40 17.83
N PHE A 600 -33.18 -13.98 16.70
CA PHE A 600 -32.53 -13.81 15.41
C PHE A 600 -31.96 -12.40 15.19
N GLU A 601 -32.09 -11.49 16.16
CA GLU A 601 -31.46 -10.16 16.09
C GLU A 601 -29.94 -10.26 16.25
N SER A 602 -29.15 -9.53 15.46
CA SER A 602 -27.70 -9.46 15.62
C SER A 602 -27.35 -8.91 17.00
N ALA A 603 -26.31 -9.45 17.64
CA ALA A 603 -25.82 -8.89 18.90
C ALA A 603 -25.25 -7.49 18.63
N PHE A 604 -25.72 -6.49 19.37
CA PHE A 604 -25.16 -5.15 19.34
C PHE A 604 -24.51 -4.84 20.68
N VAL A 605 -23.23 -4.50 20.63
CA VAL A 605 -22.47 -4.00 21.77
C VAL A 605 -21.91 -2.64 21.37
N ALA A 606 -21.86 -1.70 22.30
CA ALA A 606 -21.16 -0.44 22.16
C ALA A 606 -20.23 -0.29 23.36
N PHE A 607 -19.05 0.29 23.18
CA PHE A 607 -18.15 0.58 24.28
C PHE A 607 -17.62 2.01 24.18
N VAL A 608 -17.18 2.55 25.32
CA VAL A 608 -16.53 3.85 25.39
C VAL A 608 -15.50 3.84 26.53
N GLU A 609 -14.35 4.46 26.28
CA GLU A 609 -13.25 4.57 27.22
C GLU A 609 -13.09 6.03 27.66
N VAL A 610 -13.30 6.30 28.95
CA VAL A 610 -13.18 7.63 29.55
C VAL A 610 -11.92 7.64 30.43
N LYS A 611 -10.96 8.51 30.12
CA LYS A 611 -9.74 8.70 30.92
C LYS A 611 -9.94 9.90 31.85
N GLY A 612 -9.27 9.95 33.01
CA GLY A 612 -9.34 11.13 33.88
C GLY A 612 -8.81 12.42 33.24
N SER A 613 -7.93 12.31 32.23
CA SER A 613 -7.48 13.42 31.39
C SER A 613 -8.50 13.90 30.34
N ASP A 614 -9.49 13.08 29.97
CA ASP A 614 -10.56 13.42 29.02
C ASP A 614 -11.89 12.76 29.43
N MET A 615 -12.63 13.49 30.28
CA MET A 615 -13.83 12.99 30.95
C MET A 615 -15.12 13.00 30.10
N THR A 616 -15.09 13.37 28.82
CA THR A 616 -16.30 13.41 27.98
C THR A 616 -16.10 12.79 26.62
N LYS A 617 -16.66 11.59 26.43
CA LYS A 617 -16.60 10.85 25.16
C LYS A 617 -17.98 10.65 24.56
N LYS A 618 -18.04 10.33 23.27
CA LYS A 618 -19.29 9.99 22.58
C LYS A 618 -19.40 8.47 22.41
N ILE A 619 -20.60 7.94 22.59
CA ILE A 619 -20.96 6.54 22.34
C ILE A 619 -22.13 6.50 21.35
N SER A 620 -22.07 5.56 20.40
CA SER A 620 -23.12 5.32 19.40
C SER A 620 -24.02 4.18 19.87
N LEU A 621 -25.32 4.41 20.00
CA LEU A 621 -26.30 3.46 20.53
C LEU A 621 -27.49 3.29 19.58
N ILE A 622 -28.13 2.13 19.61
CA ILE A 622 -29.39 1.84 18.91
C ILE A 622 -30.52 1.89 19.95
N PRO A 623 -31.72 2.41 19.65
CA PRO A 623 -32.88 2.27 20.54
C PRO A 623 -33.11 0.83 21.02
N GLY A 624 -33.30 0.65 22.33
CA GLY A 624 -33.55 -0.65 22.96
C GLY A 624 -33.05 -0.75 24.40
N THR A 625 -33.05 -1.98 24.92
CA THR A 625 -32.67 -2.30 26.30
C THR A 625 -31.23 -2.76 26.38
N TYR A 626 -30.46 -2.30 27.38
CA TYR A 626 -29.03 -2.55 27.54
C TYR A 626 -28.66 -3.09 28.92
N LYS A 627 -27.75 -4.06 28.92
CA LYS A 627 -26.93 -4.42 30.08
C LYS A 627 -25.65 -3.58 30.02
N MET A 628 -25.26 -2.96 31.13
CA MET A 628 -24.04 -2.16 31.22
C MET A 628 -23.01 -2.82 32.13
N THR A 629 -21.78 -2.92 31.65
CA THR A 629 -20.61 -3.37 32.40
C THR A 629 -19.64 -2.20 32.51
N VAL A 630 -19.14 -1.94 33.71
CA VAL A 630 -18.21 -0.83 33.97
C VAL A 630 -16.94 -1.39 34.60
N ILE A 631 -15.80 -1.08 34.00
CA ILE A 631 -14.48 -1.55 34.42
C ILE A 631 -13.62 -0.30 34.68
N LEU A 632 -13.08 -0.17 35.89
CA LEU A 632 -12.09 0.83 36.25
C LEU A 632 -10.72 0.19 36.27
N VAL A 633 -9.75 0.81 35.60
CA VAL A 633 -8.34 0.41 35.57
C VAL A 633 -7.49 1.62 35.97
N ARG A 634 -6.39 1.37 36.70
CA ARG A 634 -5.36 2.36 36.97
C ARG A 634 -4.14 2.04 36.10
N GLU A 635 -3.72 2.98 35.27
CA GLU A 635 -2.52 2.89 34.43
C GLU A 635 -1.28 3.28 35.28
N GLY A 636 -0.19 2.52 35.21
CA GLY A 636 1.09 2.86 35.87
C GLY A 636 1.30 2.35 37.30
N GLU A 637 0.59 1.31 37.74
CA GLU A 637 1.01 0.45 38.86
C GLU A 637 1.46 -0.90 38.26
N ASP A 638 2.68 -1.35 38.55
CA ASP A 638 3.19 -2.63 38.05
C ASP A 638 2.35 -3.77 38.62
N VAL A 639 1.85 -4.66 37.75
CA VAL A 639 1.18 -5.88 38.20
C VAL A 639 2.26 -6.89 38.57
N ILE A 640 2.69 -6.83 39.84
CA ILE A 640 3.63 -7.76 40.43
C ILE A 640 2.89 -9.06 40.77
N ILE A 641 3.27 -10.15 40.11
CA ILE A 641 2.98 -11.50 40.60
C ILE A 641 4.09 -11.83 41.60
N PRO A 642 3.82 -11.90 42.91
CA PRO A 642 4.85 -12.16 43.91
C PRO A 642 5.43 -13.57 43.75
N GLU A 643 6.64 -13.75 44.27
CA GLU A 643 7.33 -15.05 44.31
C GLU A 643 6.46 -16.13 44.99
N ASP A 644 6.22 -17.26 44.31
CA ASP A 644 5.29 -18.31 44.72
C ASP A 644 6.00 -19.68 44.77
N TYR A 645 6.03 -20.30 45.95
CA TYR A 645 6.75 -21.55 46.19
C TYR A 645 5.82 -22.75 46.00
N ARG A 646 6.11 -23.59 44.99
CA ARG A 646 5.28 -24.75 44.64
C ARG A 646 6.06 -26.03 44.68
N CYS A 647 5.44 -27.07 45.22
CA CYS A 647 5.94 -28.44 45.19
C CYS A 647 4.97 -29.29 44.35
N GLU A 648 5.49 -30.02 43.38
CA GLU A 648 4.72 -31.01 42.61
C GLU A 648 5.40 -32.38 42.66
N GLY A 649 4.58 -33.42 42.50
CA GLY A 649 5.00 -34.82 42.70
C GLY A 649 5.00 -35.23 44.18
N GLY A 650 4.96 -36.54 44.43
CA GLY A 650 4.95 -37.11 45.78
C GLY A 650 3.58 -37.50 46.33
N VAL A 651 3.56 -38.55 47.15
CA VAL A 651 2.38 -39.00 47.90
C VAL A 651 2.76 -39.01 49.37
N LEU A 652 2.04 -38.26 50.21
CA LEU A 652 2.29 -38.12 51.65
C LEU A 652 3.68 -37.56 52.00
N GLY A 653 4.14 -36.49 51.32
CA GLY A 653 5.33 -35.72 51.73
C GLY A 653 6.69 -36.33 51.37
N PHE A 654 6.71 -37.40 50.56
CA PHE A 654 7.95 -37.99 50.04
C PHE A 654 7.99 -37.90 48.52
N GLY A 655 9.08 -37.33 47.98
CA GLY A 655 9.29 -37.13 46.54
C GLY A 655 8.71 -35.84 45.97
N GLU A 656 8.43 -34.84 46.82
CA GLU A 656 8.03 -33.49 46.39
C GLU A 656 9.25 -32.74 45.82
N GLU A 657 9.25 -32.47 44.51
CA GLU A 657 10.18 -31.53 43.91
C GLU A 657 9.59 -30.13 44.02
N CYS A 658 10.21 -29.32 44.87
CA CYS A 658 9.80 -27.94 45.11
C CYS A 658 10.63 -26.96 44.28
N PHE A 659 9.94 -26.07 43.57
CA PHE A 659 10.51 -24.99 42.80
C PHE A 659 9.84 -23.67 43.17
N THR A 660 10.61 -22.59 43.14
CA THR A 660 10.10 -21.25 43.39
C THR A 660 9.83 -20.57 42.06
N LEU A 661 8.58 -20.16 41.83
CA LEU A 661 8.21 -19.28 40.72
C LEU A 661 8.69 -17.87 41.09
N PRO A 662 9.66 -17.29 40.36
CA PRO A 662 10.19 -15.96 40.70
C PRO A 662 9.13 -14.88 40.52
N GLU A 663 9.34 -13.74 41.19
CA GLU A 663 8.50 -12.55 41.04
C GLU A 663 8.46 -12.09 39.57
N VAL A 664 7.25 -11.89 39.03
CA VAL A 664 7.03 -11.47 37.63
C VAL A 664 6.38 -10.09 37.61
N HIS A 665 7.11 -9.10 37.12
CA HIS A 665 6.58 -7.77 36.80
C HIS A 665 5.91 -7.82 35.42
N LEU A 666 4.59 -7.67 35.37
CA LEU A 666 3.86 -7.47 34.12
C LEU A 666 3.80 -5.98 33.81
N ASP A 667 4.78 -5.49 33.03
CA ASP A 667 4.82 -4.11 32.58
C ASP A 667 3.62 -3.80 31.65
N SER A 668 3.00 -2.64 31.87
CA SER A 668 1.81 -2.19 31.14
C SER A 668 2.13 -1.32 29.92
N GLY A 669 3.41 -1.04 29.68
CA GLY A 669 3.90 -0.39 28.46
C GLY A 669 3.99 -1.34 27.27
N GLY A 670 3.25 -1.06 26.20
CA GLY A 670 3.38 -1.79 24.94
C GLY A 670 4.73 -1.53 24.26
N GLY A 671 5.71 -2.39 24.50
CA GLY A 671 7.00 -2.40 23.81
C GLY A 671 7.96 -3.44 24.37
N MET A 672 8.33 -4.44 23.56
CA MET A 672 9.53 -5.25 23.82
C MET A 672 10.76 -4.36 23.59
N SER A 673 11.27 -3.74 24.66
CA SER A 673 12.62 -3.19 24.69
C SER A 673 13.59 -4.26 25.17
N ASP A 674 14.68 -4.47 24.44
CA ASP A 674 15.74 -5.41 24.79
C ASP A 674 16.26 -5.21 26.22
N ALA A 675 16.03 -6.20 27.07
CA ALA A 675 16.84 -6.48 28.26
C ALA A 675 17.62 -7.77 27.96
N GLY A 676 18.94 -7.63 27.77
CA GLY A 676 19.76 -8.66 27.14
C GLY A 676 19.77 -10.01 27.86
N VAL A 677 19.27 -11.05 27.17
CA VAL A 677 19.50 -12.46 27.48
C VAL A 677 20.44 -13.03 26.42
N PRO A 678 21.54 -13.72 26.78
CA PRO A 678 22.40 -14.34 25.78
C PRO A 678 21.66 -15.51 25.12
N THR A 679 21.35 -15.37 23.83
CA THR A 679 20.72 -16.43 23.03
C THR A 679 21.73 -17.51 22.67
N THR A 680 21.77 -18.59 23.45
CA THR A 680 22.24 -19.90 22.99
C THR A 680 21.04 -20.85 22.96
N SER A 681 20.39 -20.94 21.80
CA SER A 681 19.22 -21.80 21.59
C SER A 681 19.59 -23.27 21.62
N ARG A 682 18.86 -24.04 22.43
CA ARG A 682 19.06 -25.47 22.71
C ARG A 682 18.89 -26.41 21.50
N GLU A 683 18.56 -25.87 20.33
CA GLU A 683 18.43 -26.60 19.06
C GLU A 683 19.76 -26.69 18.29
N GLU A 684 20.73 -25.79 18.51
CA GLU A 684 22.09 -25.89 17.93
C GLU A 684 22.95 -26.95 18.64
N ALA A 685 22.54 -27.41 19.82
CA ALA A 685 23.24 -28.40 20.63
C ALA A 685 23.05 -29.85 20.15
N PHE A 686 21.98 -30.16 19.41
CA PHE A 686 21.70 -31.53 18.95
C PHE A 686 22.25 -31.83 17.54
N GLY A 687 22.37 -30.83 16.65
CA GLY A 687 22.96 -31.04 15.33
C GLY A 687 24.42 -31.48 15.35
N ASN A 688 25.20 -30.99 16.32
CA ASN A 688 26.64 -31.29 16.45
C ASN A 688 26.94 -32.68 17.05
N VAL A 689 25.95 -33.39 17.60
CA VAL A 689 26.19 -34.72 18.22
C VAL A 689 26.23 -35.83 17.16
N ASP A 690 25.31 -35.80 16.19
CA ASP A 690 25.30 -36.76 15.09
C ASP A 690 26.54 -36.62 14.18
N GLU A 691 27.03 -35.39 13.99
CA GLU A 691 28.22 -35.13 13.18
C GLU A 691 29.53 -35.55 13.87
N ALA A 692 29.60 -35.49 15.21
CA ALA A 692 30.72 -36.01 16.01
C ALA A 692 30.77 -37.54 16.03
N MET A 693 29.61 -38.22 16.14
CA MET A 693 29.56 -39.69 16.13
C MET A 693 29.94 -40.28 14.76
N ALA A 694 29.75 -39.53 13.66
CA ALA A 694 30.22 -39.93 12.33
C ALA A 694 31.76 -39.87 12.15
N GLN A 695 32.47 -39.14 13.02
CA GLN A 695 33.92 -38.90 12.92
C GLN A 695 34.75 -39.73 13.93
N GLY A 696 34.10 -40.47 14.83
CA GLY A 696 34.75 -41.46 15.69
C GLY A 696 35.47 -40.91 16.92
N GLU A 697 35.12 -39.70 17.38
CA GLU A 697 35.62 -39.13 18.63
C GLU A 697 34.79 -39.59 19.84
N SER A 698 35.42 -39.70 21.01
CA SER A 698 34.77 -40.18 22.25
C SER A 698 34.07 -39.05 23.02
N LEU A 699 32.82 -39.28 23.43
CA LEU A 699 32.03 -38.31 24.19
C LEU A 699 32.58 -38.04 25.62
N PRO A 700 32.30 -36.86 26.21
CA PRO A 700 32.69 -36.55 27.59
C PRO A 700 31.89 -37.35 28.64
N PRO A 701 32.45 -37.60 29.85
CA PRO A 701 31.85 -38.51 30.84
C PRO A 701 30.48 -38.09 31.40
N GLU A 702 30.13 -36.80 31.30
CA GLU A 702 28.92 -36.23 31.89
C GLU A 702 27.65 -36.60 31.12
N LEU A 703 27.76 -37.03 29.84
CA LEU A 703 26.63 -37.49 29.02
C LEU A 703 26.38 -39.00 29.09
N GLU A 704 27.30 -39.77 29.68
CA GLU A 704 27.18 -41.23 29.79
C GLU A 704 26.29 -41.66 30.98
N THR A 705 26.06 -40.76 31.94
CA THR A 705 25.32 -41.04 33.18
C THR A 705 23.80 -40.88 33.05
N ASP A 706 23.32 -39.84 32.36
CA ASP A 706 21.87 -39.60 32.19
C ASP A 706 21.15 -40.67 31.35
N TYR A 707 21.88 -41.36 30.46
CA TYR A 707 21.30 -42.41 29.60
C TYR A 707 21.05 -43.75 30.34
N ALA A 708 21.65 -43.94 31.52
CA ALA A 708 21.62 -45.21 32.25
C ALA A 708 20.49 -45.30 33.30
N THR A 709 19.93 -44.17 33.75
CA THR A 709 19.05 -44.11 34.94
C THR A 709 17.55 -44.25 34.62
N ALA A 710 17.18 -44.52 33.36
CA ALA A 710 15.79 -44.56 32.90
C ALA A 710 15.10 -45.94 33.00
N ARG A 711 15.57 -46.86 33.86
CA ARG A 711 14.95 -48.19 34.06
C ARG A 711 15.00 -48.69 35.50
N GLU A 712 13.89 -49.33 35.88
CA GLU A 712 13.61 -50.14 37.09
C GLU A 712 12.99 -49.43 38.32
N LEU A 713 11.88 -50.01 38.80
CA LEU A 713 11.07 -49.60 39.96
C LEU A 713 10.78 -50.84 40.84
N PRO A 714 10.99 -50.78 42.17
CA PRO A 714 10.38 -51.70 43.13
C PRO A 714 9.46 -51.00 44.17
N PRO A 715 8.63 -51.75 44.93
CA PRO A 715 7.51 -51.23 45.74
C PRO A 715 7.86 -50.86 47.22
N PRO A 716 6.93 -50.24 47.98
CA PRO A 716 7.25 -49.51 49.23
C PRO A 716 7.04 -50.30 50.54
N PRO A 717 7.55 -49.78 51.68
CA PRO A 717 7.12 -50.16 53.03
C PRO A 717 6.40 -49.04 53.82
N GLU A 718 5.76 -49.42 54.93
CA GLU A 718 4.77 -48.64 55.71
C GLU A 718 5.37 -47.82 56.88
N GLY A 719 4.69 -46.74 57.33
CA GLY A 719 4.82 -46.22 58.71
C GLY A 719 4.81 -44.68 58.93
N MET A 720 3.72 -44.14 59.49
CA MET A 720 3.63 -42.85 60.21
C MET A 720 3.94 -43.03 61.72
N PRO A 721 4.08 -42.00 62.60
CA PRO A 721 3.78 -40.55 62.48
C PRO A 721 5.02 -39.65 62.86
N ASP A 722 5.02 -38.39 63.35
CA ASP A 722 3.99 -37.46 63.88
C ASP A 722 4.44 -35.97 63.95
N LEU A 723 3.51 -35.05 64.29
CA LEU A 723 3.64 -33.70 64.94
C LEU A 723 4.85 -32.76 64.62
N GLY A 724 4.72 -31.44 64.35
CA GLY A 724 3.68 -30.45 64.67
C GLY A 724 4.28 -29.11 65.20
N ALA A 725 3.49 -28.01 65.16
CA ALA A 725 3.72 -26.66 65.74
C ALA A 725 4.75 -25.69 65.06
N ALA A 726 4.64 -24.35 65.12
CA ALA A 726 3.51 -23.40 65.29
C ALA A 726 4.00 -21.94 65.14
N ALA A 727 3.20 -21.00 64.59
CA ALA A 727 3.33 -19.54 64.80
C ALA A 727 2.04 -18.78 64.38
N THR A 728 1.81 -17.58 64.92
CA THR A 728 0.60 -16.74 64.72
C THR A 728 0.89 -15.46 63.91
N PRO A 729 -0.07 -14.89 63.15
CA PRO A 729 0.15 -13.67 62.37
C PRO A 729 -0.29 -12.38 63.07
N GLU A 730 0.42 -11.28 62.77
CA GLU A 730 0.10 -9.90 63.14
C GLU A 730 -1.03 -9.30 62.28
N LYS A 731 -1.64 -8.19 62.76
CA LYS A 731 -2.74 -7.48 62.07
C LYS A 731 -2.23 -6.28 61.28
N VAL A 732 -2.76 -6.11 60.07
CA VAL A 732 -2.61 -4.90 59.24
C VAL A 732 -3.99 -4.29 58.99
N PHE A 733 -4.10 -2.96 59.03
CA PHE A 733 -5.30 -2.21 58.65
C PHE A 733 -5.16 -1.68 57.21
N LEU A 734 -6.25 -1.62 56.45
CA LEU A 734 -6.33 -0.97 55.14
C LEU A 734 -7.28 0.24 55.21
N GLU A 735 -6.81 1.40 54.78
CA GLU A 735 -7.64 2.61 54.58
C GLU A 735 -8.01 2.76 53.09
N GLY A 736 -9.28 3.10 52.83
CA GLY A 736 -9.75 3.61 51.52
C GLY A 736 -10.23 2.55 50.52
N GLN A 737 -11.54 2.32 50.47
CA GLN A 737 -12.19 1.65 49.34
C GLN A 737 -13.05 2.65 48.53
N TYR A 738 -12.90 2.62 47.21
CA TYR A 738 -13.62 3.50 46.28
C TYR A 738 -14.57 2.67 45.42
N VAL A 739 -15.77 3.16 45.16
CA VAL A 739 -16.75 2.51 44.28
C VAL A 739 -17.31 3.56 43.31
N LEU A 740 -17.38 3.23 42.02
CA LEU A 740 -18.08 4.12 41.07
C LEU A 740 -19.58 4.04 41.33
N GLU A 741 -20.23 5.20 41.46
CA GLU A 741 -21.68 5.26 41.64
C GLU A 741 -22.41 5.82 40.41
N ASN A 742 -21.75 6.64 39.57
CA ASN A 742 -22.41 7.36 38.47
C ASN A 742 -21.63 7.32 37.14
N VAL A 743 -22.22 6.63 36.15
CA VAL A 743 -21.91 6.81 34.73
C VAL A 743 -23.12 7.48 34.08
N ILE A 744 -22.97 8.75 33.69
CA ILE A 744 -24.04 9.58 33.13
C ILE A 744 -23.93 9.54 31.60
N ILE A 745 -24.96 9.01 30.93
CA ILE A 745 -25.04 8.89 29.47
C ILE A 745 -26.09 9.88 28.93
N GLY A 746 -25.65 11.11 28.64
CA GLY A 746 -26.48 12.21 28.19
C GLY A 746 -27.29 12.92 29.29
N ASN A 747 -28.19 13.81 28.90
CA ASN A 747 -28.94 14.69 29.80
C ASN A 747 -30.39 14.21 30.10
N GLU A 748 -30.71 12.92 29.88
CA GLU A 748 -32.08 12.41 29.94
C GLU A 748 -32.28 11.41 31.09
N ILE A 749 -33.45 11.47 31.74
CA ILE A 749 -33.83 10.55 32.82
C ILE A 749 -34.33 9.24 32.19
N TYR A 750 -33.70 8.12 32.53
CA TYR A 750 -34.04 6.76 32.10
C TYR A 750 -35.36 6.26 32.70
N THR A 751 -36.48 6.83 32.24
CA THR A 751 -37.84 6.42 32.63
C THR A 751 -38.38 5.31 31.72
N THR A 752 -39.52 4.73 32.08
CA THR A 752 -40.22 3.68 31.31
C THR A 752 -40.57 4.07 29.86
N ASN A 753 -40.58 5.37 29.54
CA ASN A 753 -40.86 5.93 28.22
C ASN A 753 -39.60 6.35 27.42
N SER A 754 -38.39 6.11 27.94
CA SER A 754 -37.14 6.35 27.22
C SER A 754 -36.94 5.34 26.07
N PRO A 755 -36.39 5.74 24.90
CA PRO A 755 -35.99 4.83 23.82
C PRO A 755 -34.75 4.00 24.16
N LEU A 756 -34.06 4.30 25.26
CA LEU A 756 -32.98 3.51 25.83
C LEU A 756 -33.36 3.08 27.25
N LYS A 757 -33.25 1.79 27.55
CA LYS A 757 -33.55 1.21 28.87
C LYS A 757 -32.33 0.47 29.42
N LEU A 758 -32.10 0.53 30.73
CA LEU A 758 -31.01 -0.17 31.42
C LEU A 758 -31.60 -1.27 32.30
N THR A 759 -31.10 -2.50 32.18
CA THR A 759 -31.62 -3.68 32.92
C THR A 759 -30.65 -4.27 33.94
N GLY A 760 -29.44 -3.72 34.06
CA GLY A 760 -28.49 -4.13 35.09
C GLY A 760 -27.13 -3.45 34.90
N ILE A 761 -26.43 -3.30 36.02
CA ILE A 761 -25.05 -2.79 36.10
C ILE A 761 -24.22 -3.88 36.76
N SER A 762 -23.12 -4.31 36.13
CA SER A 762 -22.15 -5.22 36.75
C SER A 762 -20.78 -4.57 36.86
N TRP A 763 -20.21 -4.62 38.07
CA TRP A 763 -18.90 -4.08 38.42
C TRP A 763 -17.86 -5.20 38.43
N ASN A 764 -16.63 -4.93 37.99
CA ASN A 764 -15.51 -5.85 38.15
C ASN A 764 -14.24 -5.06 38.51
N LEU A 765 -13.73 -5.27 39.72
CA LEU A 765 -12.49 -4.71 40.24
C LEU A 765 -11.34 -5.69 39.92
N VAL A 766 -10.63 -5.44 38.82
CA VAL A 766 -9.51 -6.30 38.40
C VAL A 766 -8.21 -5.84 39.08
N ALA A 767 -8.07 -6.18 40.37
CA ALA A 767 -6.81 -6.07 41.12
C ALA A 767 -6.86 -6.84 42.46
N LEU A 768 -6.89 -8.18 42.44
CA LEU A 768 -6.46 -9.03 43.56
C LEU A 768 -5.92 -10.37 43.00
N PRO A 769 -4.64 -10.72 43.20
CA PRO A 769 -4.09 -12.03 42.86
C PRO A 769 -4.82 -13.18 43.57
N GLU A 770 -4.80 -14.37 42.98
CA GLU A 770 -5.60 -15.51 43.47
C GLU A 770 -5.18 -16.00 44.87
N GLY A 771 -3.94 -15.72 45.30
CA GLY A 771 -3.42 -15.98 46.65
C GLY A 771 -3.97 -15.08 47.76
N GLU A 772 -4.59 -13.93 47.45
CA GLU A 772 -5.14 -13.02 48.47
C GLU A 772 -6.64 -13.22 48.74
N ARG A 773 -7.30 -14.19 48.08
CA ARG A 773 -8.72 -14.52 48.32
C ARG A 773 -8.94 -15.27 49.65
N LYS A 774 -8.67 -14.62 50.78
CA LYS A 774 -9.18 -15.07 52.09
C LYS A 774 -10.71 -15.02 52.09
N HIS A 775 -11.34 -15.92 52.85
CA HIS A 775 -12.79 -16.16 52.85
C HIS A 775 -13.64 -14.88 53.04
N GLU A 776 -13.13 -13.90 53.78
CA GLU A 776 -13.77 -12.59 54.05
C GLU A 776 -13.93 -11.69 52.80
N HIS A 777 -13.05 -11.82 51.78
CA HIS A 777 -13.13 -10.98 50.57
C HIS A 777 -14.31 -11.37 49.67
N THR A 778 -14.60 -12.67 49.55
CA THR A 778 -15.75 -13.18 48.81
C THR A 778 -17.07 -12.78 49.48
N GLU A 779 -17.10 -12.79 50.83
CA GLU A 779 -18.25 -12.32 51.61
C GLU A 779 -18.46 -10.79 51.46
N THR A 780 -17.37 -10.03 51.35
CA THR A 780 -17.41 -8.57 51.12
C THR A 780 -17.95 -8.23 49.74
N LEU A 781 -17.49 -8.90 48.67
CA LEU A 781 -18.01 -8.72 47.31
C LEU A 781 -19.48 -9.16 47.18
N GLY A 782 -19.86 -10.27 47.83
CA GLY A 782 -21.26 -10.72 47.89
C GLY A 782 -22.18 -9.69 48.56
N LYS A 783 -21.76 -9.13 49.70
CA LYS A 783 -22.51 -8.07 50.41
C LYS A 783 -22.55 -6.75 49.63
N LEU A 784 -21.51 -6.43 48.86
CA LEU A 784 -21.53 -5.27 47.96
C LEU A 784 -22.60 -5.43 46.86
N GLN A 785 -22.71 -6.63 46.27
CA GLN A 785 -23.74 -6.95 45.29
C GLN A 785 -25.14 -6.91 45.92
N GLU A 786 -25.35 -7.49 47.11
CA GLU A 786 -26.61 -7.36 47.86
C GLU A 786 -26.97 -5.90 48.17
N MET A 787 -25.98 -5.06 48.50
CA MET A 787 -26.22 -3.62 48.71
C MET A 787 -26.60 -2.89 47.41
N VAL A 788 -25.98 -3.23 46.28
CA VAL A 788 -26.34 -2.67 44.96
C VAL A 788 -27.77 -3.07 44.59
N ASP A 789 -28.13 -4.34 44.77
CA ASP A 789 -29.45 -4.88 44.44
C ASP A 789 -30.55 -4.35 45.40
N ALA A 790 -30.25 -4.22 46.70
CA ALA A 790 -31.17 -3.63 47.68
C ALA A 790 -31.40 -2.12 47.47
N ASN A 791 -30.43 -1.40 46.88
CA ASN A 791 -30.51 0.04 46.65
C ASN A 791 -30.77 0.43 45.18
N GLN A 792 -31.23 -0.47 44.31
CA GLN A 792 -31.57 -0.16 42.90
C GLN A 792 -32.51 1.06 42.72
N ALA A 793 -33.35 1.38 43.72
CA ALA A 793 -34.21 2.57 43.72
C ALA A 793 -33.50 3.90 44.08
N LEU A 794 -32.27 3.85 44.60
CA LEU A 794 -31.42 5.01 44.92
C LEU A 794 -30.41 5.33 43.80
N PHE A 795 -30.02 4.34 42.98
CA PHE A 795 -29.10 4.52 41.84
C PHE A 795 -29.73 5.15 40.58
N LEU A 796 -31.03 5.49 40.61
CA LEU A 796 -31.64 6.38 39.63
C LEU A 796 -31.56 7.82 40.14
N PRO A 797 -31.14 8.80 39.31
CA PRO A 797 -30.78 10.13 39.80
C PRO A 797 -31.96 10.86 40.45
N ARG A 798 -31.86 11.14 41.75
CA ARG A 798 -32.72 12.10 42.46
C ARG A 798 -32.41 13.54 42.03
N TYR A 799 -32.82 13.92 40.82
CA TYR A 799 -32.97 15.31 40.41
C TYR A 799 -34.43 15.60 40.11
N GLY A 800 -35.15 16.15 41.10
CA GLY A 800 -36.59 16.40 40.97
C GLY A 800 -37.30 16.84 42.25
N ALA A 801 -36.76 17.78 43.02
CA ALA A 801 -37.48 18.37 44.17
C ALA A 801 -37.02 19.80 44.53
N SER A 802 -37.17 20.75 43.61
CA SER A 802 -37.18 22.17 43.96
C SER A 802 -38.13 22.96 43.05
N GLY A 803 -39.23 23.45 43.61
CA GLY A 803 -40.10 24.43 42.95
C GLY A 803 -41.53 23.97 42.66
N GLY A 804 -42.47 24.39 43.52
CA GLY A 804 -43.79 24.87 43.07
C GLY A 804 -44.92 23.83 42.96
N ALA A 805 -45.97 24.03 43.76
CA ALA A 805 -47.27 23.40 43.57
C ALA A 805 -48.06 24.06 42.42
N VAL A 806 -49.03 23.33 41.85
CA VAL A 806 -50.46 23.70 41.64
C VAL A 806 -51.12 22.67 40.72
N GLY A 807 -52.31 22.18 41.09
CA GLY A 807 -53.22 21.43 40.21
C GLY A 807 -53.39 19.97 40.57
#